data_AF-A0A7S7M6R2-F1
#
_entry.id   AF-A0A7S7M6R2-F1
#
_cell.length_a   1.000
_cell.length_b   1.000
_cell.length_c   1.000
_cell.angle_alpha   90.00
_cell.angle_beta   90.00
_cell.angle_gamma   90.00
#
_symmetry.space_group_name_H-M   'P 1'
#
loop_
_entity.id
_entity.type
_entity.pdbx_description
1 polymer ?
#
loop_
_entity_poly.entity_id
_entity_poly.type
_entity_poly.pdbx_seq_one_letter_code
_entity_poly.pdbx_strand_id
1 'polypeptide(L)'
;MSKSAKKVCGASAAASHAVPRKSRRDFVRWSRLALQVAFFVLAPQAFSMAFSGARSLMVALGRGEAADVTSFVLTLVLLLAHAVVFGRFFCGYACSFGTLGDVLYQLGKPLRRALHAHGHRLSARTEDALRLIKYVVLAVVLVASFAGAGAVVSAVSPWTAFGQLVNVSPASVGVVGGIVLLALCALMVAKERSFCEYLCPLGALFSLMPILPRSNRHVDPGRPGQAEACRRRCPVRIAPPGEGPQMGECVQCDRCETVAQAGCVNFGPALRRAEEALDQQGFAVDRATGRPTSYEPARDRRTRRVAAHCAVARRCRELFAGPSLGMTAGAGTSRPCASRPPLIMGAGEFFDTLVRIRADCSQELMDVCLARCARFHAALNRFDPTSDVGRLNAAGGRPVEVDQDTADALRESVRLAEETCGAFDASVGAASALWDFKRGTVPSEALLRAAVGHIGWRHLHVCGRRTWLDDPAARIDLGGMAKGFVTDDLVSLLRNAGCVRAVLDLGGNVHCLGTRPDGRPWRVGVADPDDTFGRPLAACELGDQSLVTSSVRTRAFERGGVRYAHILDPRTGAPLKTNLASASVLCARSTEGEGLGKLLLSLGCQGALDYVNGHDGIECLLVRANGEVTQSAGGAFSIRGSSRSPSRNRP
;
A
#
# COMPACT_ATOMS: atom_id res chain seq x y z
N MET A 1 -31.43 -44.19 17.53
CA MET A 1 -30.99 -45.15 16.47
C MET A 1 -31.83 -44.81 15.24
N SER A 2 -31.41 -44.71 13.98
CA SER A 2 -30.13 -44.75 13.27
C SER A 2 -30.51 -44.48 11.80
N LYS A 3 -29.73 -43.64 11.09
CA LYS A 3 -29.55 -43.58 9.63
C LYS A 3 -30.77 -43.29 8.74
N SER A 4 -30.79 -42.09 8.14
CA SER A 4 -30.58 -41.93 6.69
C SER A 4 -30.58 -40.45 6.29
N ALA A 5 -29.39 -39.88 6.14
CA ALA A 5 -29.16 -38.62 5.47
C ALA A 5 -27.99 -38.83 4.50
N LYS A 6 -28.27 -38.99 3.21
CA LYS A 6 -27.27 -38.93 2.14
C LYS A 6 -27.91 -38.73 0.78
N LYS A 7 -27.44 -37.68 0.08
CA LYS A 7 -27.67 -37.30 -1.33
C LYS A 7 -29.10 -36.79 -1.58
N VAL A 8 -29.32 -35.54 -2.00
CA VAL A 8 -28.85 -34.97 -3.27
C VAL A 8 -28.57 -33.46 -3.12
N CYS A 9 -27.32 -33.06 -3.33
CA CYS A 9 -26.96 -31.73 -3.80
C CYS A 9 -25.78 -31.93 -4.76
N GLY A 10 -26.06 -31.75 -6.05
CA GLY A 10 -25.10 -31.85 -7.14
C GLY A 10 -24.27 -30.58 -7.22
N ALA A 11 -22.96 -30.77 -7.23
CA ALA A 11 -21.95 -29.75 -7.40
C ALA A 11 -21.81 -29.32 -8.87
N SER A 12 -21.46 -28.06 -9.08
CA SER A 12 -20.54 -27.66 -10.15
C SER A 12 -19.35 -26.98 -9.48
N ALA A 13 -18.35 -27.80 -9.13
CA ALA A 13 -17.05 -27.38 -8.63
C ALA A 13 -16.04 -27.55 -9.76
N ALA A 14 -15.37 -26.47 -10.15
CA ALA A 14 -14.21 -26.55 -11.02
C ALA A 14 -13.06 -27.22 -10.26
N ALA A 15 -12.65 -28.40 -10.71
CA ALA A 15 -11.54 -29.15 -10.14
C ALA A 15 -10.18 -28.58 -10.59
N SER A 16 -9.41 -28.02 -9.66
CA SER A 16 -7.97 -27.77 -9.86
C SER A 16 -7.15 -28.93 -9.28
N HIS A 17 -6.43 -29.67 -10.13
CA HIS A 17 -5.56 -30.77 -9.71
C HIS A 17 -4.41 -30.31 -8.80
N ALA A 18 -4.47 -30.60 -7.50
CA ALA A 18 -3.37 -30.32 -6.57
C ALA A 18 -2.37 -31.50 -6.49
N VAL A 19 -1.11 -31.27 -6.84
CA VAL A 19 -0.03 -32.29 -6.79
C VAL A 19 0.24 -32.75 -5.34
N PRO A 20 0.42 -34.07 -5.05
CA PRO A 20 0.72 -34.56 -3.70
C PRO A 20 2.00 -33.97 -3.08
N ARG A 21 2.04 -33.81 -1.75
CA ARG A 21 3.19 -33.24 -1.00
C ARG A 21 4.52 -33.97 -1.22
N LYS A 22 4.48 -35.31 -1.34
CA LYS A 22 5.67 -36.14 -1.59
C LYS A 22 6.30 -35.82 -2.95
N SER A 23 5.47 -35.75 -4.00
CA SER A 23 5.89 -35.41 -5.37
C SER A 23 6.52 -34.02 -5.47
N ARG A 24 5.98 -33.01 -4.76
CA ARG A 24 6.59 -31.66 -4.71
C ARG A 24 7.96 -31.61 -4.04
N ARG A 25 8.11 -32.33 -2.92
CA ARG A 25 9.39 -32.43 -2.22
C ARG A 25 10.47 -33.03 -3.11
N ASP A 26 10.12 -34.08 -3.85
CA ASP A 26 11.05 -34.78 -4.73
C ASP A 26 11.39 -33.91 -5.95
N PHE A 27 10.42 -33.20 -6.53
CA PHE A 27 10.64 -32.22 -7.61
C PHE A 27 11.61 -31.11 -7.21
N VAL A 28 11.39 -30.43 -6.07
CA VAL A 28 12.26 -29.34 -5.59
C VAL A 28 13.68 -29.86 -5.31
N ARG A 29 13.79 -31.07 -4.75
CA ARG A 29 15.09 -31.68 -4.47
C ARG A 29 15.87 -31.97 -5.76
N TRP A 30 15.24 -32.61 -6.73
CA TRP A 30 15.90 -33.03 -7.97
C TRP A 30 16.19 -31.87 -8.91
N SER A 31 15.24 -30.95 -9.11
CA SER A 31 15.46 -29.75 -9.94
C SER A 31 16.61 -28.89 -9.41
N ARG A 32 16.66 -28.69 -8.08
CA ARG A 32 17.75 -27.95 -7.44
C ARG A 32 19.10 -28.66 -7.59
N LEU A 33 19.13 -29.96 -7.34
CA LEU A 33 20.37 -30.73 -7.49
C LEU A 33 20.88 -30.68 -8.93
N ALA A 34 19.99 -30.85 -9.92
CA ALA A 34 20.34 -30.80 -11.34
C ALA A 34 20.95 -29.44 -11.73
N LEU A 35 20.30 -28.33 -11.35
CA LEU A 35 20.80 -26.98 -11.61
C LEU A 35 22.11 -26.68 -10.87
N GLN A 36 22.23 -27.11 -9.61
CA GLN A 36 23.44 -26.93 -8.83
C GLN A 36 24.63 -27.65 -9.47
N VAL A 37 24.45 -28.89 -9.93
CA VAL A 37 25.49 -29.66 -10.63
C VAL A 37 25.83 -29.00 -11.96
N ALA A 38 24.82 -28.61 -12.76
CA ALA A 38 25.03 -27.96 -14.05
C ALA A 38 25.85 -26.67 -13.92
N PHE A 39 25.48 -25.76 -13.01
CA PHE A 39 26.23 -24.51 -12.81
C PHE A 39 27.59 -24.71 -12.14
N PHE A 40 27.73 -25.71 -11.27
CA PHE A 40 29.02 -26.05 -10.68
C PHE A 40 30.02 -26.53 -11.74
N VAL A 41 29.56 -27.24 -12.78
CA VAL A 41 30.39 -27.70 -13.90
C VAL A 41 30.58 -26.60 -14.95
N LEU A 42 29.51 -25.93 -15.39
CA LEU A 42 29.53 -25.01 -16.53
C LEU A 42 30.04 -23.61 -16.18
N ALA A 43 29.83 -23.16 -14.95
CA ALA A 43 30.15 -21.78 -14.55
C ALA A 43 30.57 -21.62 -13.08
N PRO A 44 31.54 -22.42 -12.56
CA PRO A 44 31.94 -22.37 -11.15
C PRO A 44 32.46 -20.99 -10.69
N GLN A 45 33.03 -20.23 -11.62
CA GLN A 45 33.66 -18.92 -11.38
C GLN A 45 32.72 -17.73 -11.51
N ALA A 46 31.45 -17.91 -11.90
CA ALA A 46 30.52 -16.80 -12.12
C ALA A 46 30.41 -15.86 -10.91
N PHE A 47 30.44 -16.42 -9.70
CA PHE A 47 30.50 -15.67 -8.45
C PHE A 47 31.75 -14.79 -8.35
N SER A 48 32.93 -15.40 -8.52
CA SER A 48 34.23 -14.73 -8.37
C SER A 48 34.45 -13.65 -9.44
N MET A 49 33.96 -13.91 -10.66
CA MET A 49 34.00 -12.95 -11.78
C MET A 49 33.14 -11.73 -11.49
N ALA A 50 31.88 -11.92 -11.08
CA ALA A 50 31.00 -10.80 -10.76
C ALA A 50 31.52 -9.98 -9.56
N PHE A 51 32.02 -10.64 -8.51
CA PHE A 51 32.58 -9.95 -7.37
C PHE A 51 33.85 -9.16 -7.73
N SER A 52 34.71 -9.73 -8.58
CA SER A 52 35.90 -9.02 -9.08
C SER A 52 35.51 -7.84 -9.96
N GLY A 53 34.46 -7.96 -10.78
CA GLY A 53 33.91 -6.84 -11.54
C GLY A 53 33.49 -5.67 -10.65
N ALA A 54 32.87 -5.97 -9.49
CA ALA A 54 32.47 -4.93 -8.54
C ALA A 54 33.68 -4.21 -7.94
N ARG A 55 34.78 -4.94 -7.64
CA ARG A 55 36.02 -4.35 -7.15
C ARG A 55 36.73 -3.54 -8.22
N SER A 56 36.83 -4.06 -9.45
CA SER A 56 37.48 -3.35 -10.56
C SER A 56 36.82 -2.00 -10.83
N LEU A 57 35.48 -1.93 -10.76
CA LEU A 57 34.75 -0.66 -10.83
C LEU A 57 35.17 0.31 -9.71
N MET A 58 35.28 -0.17 -8.47
CA MET A 58 35.70 0.69 -7.36
C MET A 58 37.15 1.16 -7.47
N VAL A 59 38.05 0.32 -7.98
CA VAL A 59 39.46 0.69 -8.21
C VAL A 59 39.56 1.77 -9.29
N ALA A 60 38.85 1.61 -10.43
CA ALA A 60 38.81 2.62 -11.49
C ALA A 60 38.26 3.96 -10.97
N LEU A 61 37.17 3.91 -10.19
CA LEU A 61 36.60 5.09 -9.53
C LEU A 61 37.59 5.75 -8.56
N GLY A 62 38.34 4.97 -7.79
CA GLY A 62 39.34 5.47 -6.84
C GLY A 62 40.53 6.17 -7.51
N ARG A 63 40.84 5.77 -8.75
CA ARG A 63 41.90 6.38 -9.58
C ARG A 63 41.40 7.54 -10.45
N GLY A 64 40.09 7.77 -10.52
CA GLY A 64 39.49 8.74 -11.43
C GLY A 64 39.53 8.31 -12.90
N GLU A 65 39.70 7.02 -13.17
CA GLU A 65 39.79 6.45 -14.52
C GLU A 65 38.41 5.97 -15.00
N ALA A 66 38.19 5.99 -16.32
CA ALA A 66 36.99 5.39 -16.92
C ALA A 66 36.99 3.88 -16.68
N ALA A 67 35.84 3.31 -16.33
CA ALA A 67 35.71 1.89 -16.08
C ALA A 67 35.72 1.08 -17.39
N ASP A 68 36.74 0.24 -17.57
CA ASP A 68 36.80 -0.70 -18.70
C ASP A 68 35.72 -1.78 -18.62
N VAL A 69 35.05 -2.02 -19.75
CA VAL A 69 34.05 -3.09 -19.89
C VAL A 69 34.75 -4.44 -20.05
N THR A 70 35.27 -4.96 -18.94
CA THR A 70 35.88 -6.29 -18.87
C THR A 70 34.83 -7.41 -18.79
N SER A 71 35.23 -8.65 -19.05
CA SER A 71 34.38 -9.84 -18.85
C SER A 71 33.85 -9.95 -17.41
N PHE A 72 34.59 -9.46 -16.42
CA PHE A 72 34.17 -9.38 -15.02
C PHE A 72 33.03 -8.37 -14.80
N VAL A 73 33.15 -7.18 -15.38
CA VAL A 73 32.10 -6.14 -15.31
C VAL A 73 30.85 -6.61 -16.05
N LEU A 74 31.00 -7.21 -17.22
CA LEU A 74 29.88 -7.78 -17.97
C LEU A 74 29.17 -8.89 -17.16
N THR A 75 29.94 -9.81 -16.56
CA THR A 75 29.39 -10.86 -15.69
C THR A 75 28.65 -10.27 -14.50
N LEU A 76 29.20 -9.22 -13.86
CA LEU A 76 28.52 -8.51 -12.78
C LEU A 76 27.19 -7.93 -13.26
N VAL A 77 27.19 -7.17 -14.35
CA VAL A 77 25.97 -6.54 -14.89
C VAL A 77 24.92 -7.59 -15.23
N LEU A 78 25.30 -8.69 -15.88
CA LEU A 78 24.39 -9.79 -16.19
C LEU A 78 23.81 -10.44 -14.93
N LEU A 79 24.62 -10.68 -13.89
CA LEU A 79 24.13 -11.24 -12.64
C LEU A 79 23.28 -10.26 -11.84
N LEU A 80 23.56 -8.95 -11.89
CA LEU A 80 22.72 -7.91 -11.27
C LEU A 80 21.38 -7.80 -12.00
N ALA A 81 21.38 -7.81 -13.34
CA ALA A 81 20.17 -7.84 -14.15
C ALA A 81 19.36 -9.12 -13.86
N HIS A 82 20.01 -10.27 -13.80
CA HIS A 82 19.39 -11.52 -13.35
C HIS A 82 18.85 -11.38 -11.92
N ALA A 83 19.55 -10.72 -10.99
CA ALA A 83 19.07 -10.53 -9.63
C ALA A 83 17.85 -9.60 -9.54
N VAL A 84 17.78 -8.58 -10.41
CA VAL A 84 16.60 -7.74 -10.59
C VAL A 84 15.44 -8.60 -11.11
N VAL A 85 15.67 -9.45 -12.11
CA VAL A 85 14.61 -10.24 -12.74
C VAL A 85 14.17 -11.41 -11.86
N PHE A 86 15.07 -12.15 -11.23
CA PHE A 86 14.76 -13.41 -10.56
C PHE A 86 15.02 -13.37 -9.06
N GLY A 87 15.45 -12.25 -8.48
CA GLY A 87 15.84 -12.17 -7.07
C GLY A 87 17.19 -12.85 -6.80
N ARG A 88 17.40 -13.32 -5.58
CA ARG A 88 18.62 -14.04 -5.20
C ARG A 88 18.61 -15.53 -5.60
N PHE A 89 17.85 -15.90 -6.63
CA PHE A 89 17.79 -17.25 -7.19
C PHE A 89 19.17 -17.80 -7.52
N PHE A 90 20.09 -16.95 -8.02
CA PHE A 90 21.48 -17.33 -8.25
C PHE A 90 22.13 -17.88 -6.98
N CYS A 91 21.94 -17.24 -5.82
CA CYS A 91 22.43 -17.75 -4.52
C CYS A 91 21.78 -19.08 -4.13
N GLY A 92 20.51 -19.30 -4.51
CA GLY A 92 19.74 -20.51 -4.23
C GLY A 92 20.21 -21.74 -5.02
N TYR A 93 20.40 -21.57 -6.33
CA TYR A 93 20.48 -22.66 -7.31
C TYR A 93 21.79 -22.73 -8.10
N ALA A 94 22.44 -21.59 -8.40
CA ALA A 94 23.54 -21.53 -9.36
C ALA A 94 24.91 -21.23 -8.73
N CYS A 95 24.94 -20.55 -7.59
CA CYS A 95 26.17 -20.13 -6.93
C CYS A 95 26.95 -21.34 -6.40
N SER A 96 28.19 -21.52 -6.86
CA SER A 96 29.12 -22.58 -6.43
C SER A 96 29.33 -22.61 -4.90
N PHE A 97 29.52 -21.45 -4.27
CA PHE A 97 29.57 -21.32 -2.80
C PHE A 97 28.27 -21.72 -2.09
N GLY A 98 27.12 -21.44 -2.69
CA GLY A 98 25.82 -21.85 -2.15
C GLY A 98 25.66 -23.37 -2.17
N THR A 99 26.10 -24.01 -3.25
CA THR A 99 26.15 -25.46 -3.41
C THR A 99 27.15 -26.10 -2.44
N LEU A 100 28.36 -25.56 -2.33
CA LEU A 100 29.36 -26.02 -1.36
C LEU A 100 28.80 -25.99 0.06
N GLY A 101 28.15 -24.89 0.46
CA GLY A 101 27.54 -24.78 1.79
C GLY A 101 26.45 -25.81 2.04
N ASP A 102 25.62 -26.12 1.03
CA ASP A 102 24.60 -27.18 1.14
C ASP A 102 25.26 -28.57 1.32
N VAL A 103 26.32 -28.87 0.57
CA VAL A 103 27.05 -30.14 0.63
C VAL A 103 27.77 -30.30 1.97
N LEU A 104 28.55 -29.30 2.40
CA LEU A 104 29.27 -29.33 3.68
C LEU A 104 28.31 -29.47 4.86
N TYR A 105 27.17 -28.77 4.83
CA TYR A 105 26.17 -28.92 5.87
C TYR A 105 25.60 -30.34 5.93
N GLN A 106 25.38 -31.00 4.78
CA GLN A 106 24.88 -32.37 4.76
C GLN A 106 25.95 -33.40 5.20
N LEU A 107 27.18 -33.26 4.71
CA LEU A 107 28.32 -34.12 5.08
C LEU A 107 28.71 -33.97 6.57
N GLY A 108 28.48 -32.79 7.16
CA GLY A 108 28.73 -32.52 8.57
C GLY A 108 27.71 -33.14 9.54
N LYS A 109 26.66 -33.81 9.05
CA LYS A 109 25.62 -34.43 9.88
C LYS A 109 26.15 -35.44 10.93
N PRO A 110 27.04 -36.41 10.59
CA PRO A 110 27.66 -37.30 11.58
C PRO A 110 28.45 -36.51 12.63
N LEU A 111 29.27 -35.55 12.21
CA LEU A 111 30.09 -34.73 13.12
C LEU A 111 29.23 -33.93 14.12
N ARG A 112 28.17 -33.27 13.63
CA ARG A 112 27.24 -32.53 14.52
C ARG A 112 26.50 -33.42 15.51
N ARG A 113 26.21 -34.68 15.14
CA ARG A 113 25.61 -35.67 16.04
C ARG A 113 26.61 -36.09 17.12
N ALA A 114 27.86 -36.36 16.73
CA ALA A 114 28.93 -36.74 17.66
C ALA A 114 29.26 -35.63 18.67
N LEU A 115 29.23 -34.38 18.24
CA LEU A 115 29.52 -33.22 19.08
C LEU A 115 28.34 -32.73 19.94
N HIS A 116 27.20 -33.43 19.94
CA HIS A 116 25.93 -32.97 20.55
C HIS A 116 25.55 -31.52 20.16
N ALA A 117 26.05 -31.04 19.02
CA ALA A 117 25.88 -29.67 18.54
C ALA A 117 24.53 -29.51 17.84
N HIS A 118 23.45 -29.93 18.51
CA HIS A 118 22.07 -29.82 18.05
C HIS A 118 21.55 -28.38 18.23
N GLY A 119 22.19 -27.46 17.50
CA GLY A 119 21.67 -26.15 17.15
C GLY A 119 21.26 -25.29 18.33
N HIS A 120 22.24 -24.62 18.95
CA HIS A 120 21.94 -23.40 19.71
C HIS A 120 21.10 -22.47 18.85
N ARG A 121 19.86 -22.24 19.29
CA ARG A 121 18.94 -21.35 18.60
C ARG A 121 19.28 -19.94 19.04
N LEU A 122 19.99 -19.22 18.19
CA LEU A 122 20.15 -17.78 18.36
C LEU A 122 18.75 -17.14 18.36
N SER A 123 18.59 -16.10 19.17
CA SER A 123 17.34 -15.35 19.19
C SER A 123 17.09 -14.73 17.81
N ALA A 124 15.82 -14.55 17.42
CA ALA A 124 15.45 -13.93 16.15
C ALA A 124 16.15 -12.57 15.93
N ARG A 125 16.26 -11.77 17.00
CA ARG A 125 16.93 -10.46 16.98
C ARG A 125 18.44 -10.59 16.71
N THR A 126 19.08 -11.61 17.29
CA THR A 126 20.51 -11.87 17.07
C THR A 126 20.77 -12.32 15.64
N GLU A 127 19.94 -13.20 15.08
CA GLU A 127 20.07 -13.63 13.69
C GLU A 127 19.91 -12.46 12.71
N ASP A 128 19.00 -11.54 13.01
CA ASP A 128 18.77 -10.35 12.21
C ASP A 128 19.93 -9.35 12.29
N ALA A 129 20.53 -9.18 13.47
CA ALA A 129 21.71 -8.34 13.66
C ALA A 129 22.95 -8.92 12.96
N LEU A 130 23.21 -10.23 13.09
CA LEU A 130 24.33 -10.90 12.41
C LEU A 130 24.21 -10.81 10.88
N ARG A 131 22.97 -10.73 10.34
CA ARG A 131 22.73 -10.54 8.91
C ARG A 131 23.20 -9.17 8.39
N LEU A 132 23.42 -8.19 9.27
CA LEU A 132 23.99 -6.90 8.87
C LEU A 132 25.49 -7.00 8.55
N ILE A 133 26.18 -8.03 9.07
CA ILE A 133 27.63 -8.21 8.90
C ILE A 133 28.02 -8.25 7.42
N LYS A 134 27.28 -8.96 6.56
CA LYS A 134 27.62 -9.03 5.12
C LYS A 134 27.60 -7.67 4.42
N TYR A 135 26.79 -6.72 4.93
CA TYR A 135 26.75 -5.35 4.39
C TYR A 135 27.96 -4.55 4.85
N VAL A 136 28.41 -4.77 6.08
CA VAL A 136 29.68 -4.22 6.59
C VAL A 136 30.86 -4.80 5.79
N VAL A 137 30.89 -6.11 5.56
CA VAL A 137 31.92 -6.78 4.73
C VAL A 137 31.93 -6.19 3.32
N LEU A 138 30.75 -6.01 2.69
CA LEU A 138 30.66 -5.36 1.38
C LEU A 138 31.23 -3.93 1.41
N ALA A 139 30.83 -3.12 2.39
CA ALA A 139 31.30 -1.73 2.51
C ALA A 139 32.83 -1.68 2.69
N VAL A 140 33.39 -2.47 3.61
CA VAL A 140 34.83 -2.55 3.86
C VAL A 140 35.59 -2.95 2.59
N VAL A 141 35.12 -3.95 1.87
CA VAL A 141 35.81 -4.39 0.64
C VAL A 141 35.74 -3.35 -0.47
N LEU A 142 34.59 -2.70 -0.68
CA LEU A 142 34.46 -1.67 -1.71
C LEU A 142 35.30 -0.42 -1.38
N VAL A 143 35.32 0.01 -0.11
CA VAL A 143 36.13 1.14 0.36
C VAL A 143 37.63 0.82 0.26
N ALA A 144 38.06 -0.36 0.69
CA ALA A 144 39.46 -0.78 0.56
C ALA A 144 39.89 -0.87 -0.92
N SER A 145 38.98 -1.31 -1.81
CA SER A 145 39.25 -1.34 -3.25
C SER A 145 39.37 0.07 -3.83
N PHE A 146 38.49 1.00 -3.40
CA PHE A 146 38.56 2.41 -3.79
C PHE A 146 39.85 3.10 -3.30
N ALA A 147 40.29 2.80 -2.09
CA ALA A 147 41.51 3.35 -1.50
C ALA A 147 42.82 2.71 -2.03
N GLY A 148 42.76 1.87 -3.06
CA GLY A 148 43.94 1.23 -3.64
C GLY A 148 44.51 0.03 -2.86
N ALA A 149 43.88 -0.39 -1.76
CA ALA A 149 44.27 -1.56 -0.97
C ALA A 149 43.79 -2.91 -1.58
N GLY A 150 43.49 -2.94 -2.89
CA GLY A 150 42.93 -4.09 -3.59
C GLY A 150 43.82 -5.34 -3.58
N ALA A 151 45.15 -5.18 -3.51
CA ALA A 151 46.10 -6.29 -3.40
C ALA A 151 45.95 -7.04 -2.07
N VAL A 152 45.82 -6.32 -0.96
CA VAL A 152 45.60 -6.90 0.39
C VAL A 152 44.26 -7.63 0.46
N VAL A 153 43.21 -7.02 -0.09
CA VAL A 153 41.87 -7.63 -0.19
C VAL A 153 41.89 -8.92 -1.01
N SER A 154 42.71 -8.99 -2.06
CA SER A 154 42.83 -10.19 -2.90
C SER A 154 43.61 -11.32 -2.22
N ALA A 155 44.63 -10.97 -1.43
CA ALA A 155 45.47 -11.93 -0.71
C ALA A 155 44.78 -12.58 0.49
N VAL A 156 43.91 -11.84 1.18
CA VAL A 156 43.14 -12.34 2.35
C VAL A 156 41.78 -12.93 1.94
N SER A 157 41.44 -12.82 0.65
CA SER A 157 40.14 -13.24 0.16
C SER A 157 39.98 -14.77 0.16
N PRO A 158 38.93 -15.31 0.83
CA PRO A 158 38.59 -16.72 0.72
C PRO A 158 37.97 -17.09 -0.64
N TRP A 159 37.55 -16.11 -1.44
CA TRP A 159 36.99 -16.34 -2.78
C TRP A 159 38.07 -16.58 -3.82
N THR A 160 39.22 -15.90 -3.72
CA THR A 160 40.38 -16.19 -4.57
C THR A 160 40.90 -17.60 -4.27
N ALA A 161 41.02 -17.94 -2.98
CA ALA A 161 41.40 -19.28 -2.53
C ALA A 161 40.45 -20.37 -3.04
N PHE A 162 39.13 -20.14 -2.99
CA PHE A 162 38.15 -21.08 -3.52
C PHE A 162 38.21 -21.22 -5.05
N GLY A 163 38.38 -20.11 -5.78
CA GLY A 163 38.49 -20.13 -7.24
C GLY A 163 39.67 -20.98 -7.73
N GLN A 164 40.81 -20.91 -7.04
CA GLN A 164 42.00 -21.73 -7.29
C GLN A 164 41.77 -23.21 -6.96
N LEU A 165 41.01 -23.50 -5.90
CA LEU A 165 40.69 -24.86 -5.47
C LEU A 165 39.80 -25.59 -6.49
N VAL A 166 38.85 -24.89 -7.12
CA VAL A 166 37.98 -25.48 -8.17
C VAL A 166 38.72 -25.69 -9.49
N ASN A 167 39.77 -24.90 -9.77
CA ASN A 167 40.61 -25.06 -10.97
C ASN A 167 41.76 -26.08 -10.79
N VAL A 168 41.77 -26.85 -9.68
CA VAL A 168 42.77 -27.91 -9.41
C VAL A 168 44.21 -27.39 -9.53
N SER A 169 44.48 -26.18 -9.03
CA SER A 169 45.84 -25.64 -8.87
C SER A 169 46.11 -25.30 -7.40
N PRO A 170 46.36 -26.31 -6.54
CA PRO A 170 46.48 -26.13 -5.08
C PRO A 170 47.72 -25.32 -4.67
N ALA A 171 48.74 -25.27 -5.53
CA ALA A 171 50.03 -24.66 -5.25
C ALA A 171 50.01 -23.12 -5.08
N SER A 172 48.87 -22.47 -5.33
CA SER A 172 48.74 -21.01 -5.34
C SER A 172 47.81 -20.43 -4.27
N VAL A 173 47.23 -21.27 -3.40
CA VAL A 173 46.38 -20.82 -2.30
C VAL A 173 47.25 -20.30 -1.16
N GLY A 174 47.32 -18.98 -1.00
CA GLY A 174 48.05 -18.36 0.11
C GLY A 174 47.55 -18.88 1.47
N VAL A 175 48.47 -19.14 2.40
CA VAL A 175 48.20 -19.73 3.72
C VAL A 175 47.04 -19.03 4.44
N VAL A 176 47.02 -17.69 4.39
CA VAL A 176 45.96 -16.86 5.00
C VAL A 176 44.60 -17.13 4.36
N GLY A 177 44.50 -17.12 3.02
CA GLY A 177 43.25 -17.40 2.30
C GLY A 177 42.74 -18.83 2.55
N GLY A 178 43.65 -19.80 2.66
CA GLY A 178 43.34 -21.19 3.03
C GLY A 178 42.77 -21.33 4.44
N ILE A 179 43.37 -20.67 5.43
CA ILE A 179 42.87 -20.64 6.82
C ILE A 179 41.46 -20.01 6.88
N VAL A 180 41.26 -18.87 6.20
CA VAL A 180 39.94 -18.22 6.15
C VAL A 180 38.91 -19.13 5.46
N LEU A 181 39.28 -19.79 4.36
CA LEU A 181 38.39 -20.74 3.68
C LEU A 181 38.03 -21.92 4.58
N LEU A 182 38.98 -22.49 5.33
CA LEU A 182 38.72 -23.56 6.31
C LEU A 182 37.76 -23.10 7.42
N ALA A 183 37.95 -21.89 7.95
CA ALA A 183 37.05 -21.31 8.95
C ALA A 183 35.63 -21.12 8.39
N LEU A 184 35.49 -20.67 7.14
CA LEU A 184 34.20 -20.59 6.46
C LEU A 184 33.57 -21.97 6.25
N CYS A 185 34.35 -22.97 5.86
CA CYS A 185 33.87 -24.35 5.73
C CYS A 185 33.36 -24.90 7.07
N ALA A 186 34.07 -24.66 8.17
CA ALA A 186 33.62 -25.02 9.52
C ALA A 186 32.29 -24.33 9.89
N LEU A 187 32.14 -23.05 9.56
CA LEU A 187 30.89 -22.30 9.76
C LEU A 187 29.73 -22.87 8.92
N MET A 188 29.99 -23.32 7.68
CA MET A 188 29.00 -23.96 6.81
C MET A 188 28.61 -25.36 7.30
N VAL A 189 29.53 -26.09 7.95
CA VAL A 189 29.24 -27.34 8.65
C VAL A 189 28.34 -27.08 9.86
N ALA A 190 28.59 -26.01 10.62
CA ALA A 190 27.84 -25.69 11.84
C ALA A 190 26.40 -25.22 11.55
N LYS A 191 26.22 -24.31 10.59
CA LYS A 191 24.90 -23.75 10.21
C LYS A 191 24.73 -23.72 8.69
N GLU A 192 23.58 -24.19 8.25
CA GLU A 192 23.20 -24.20 6.84
C GLU A 192 23.26 -22.80 6.23
N ARG A 193 23.97 -22.63 5.10
CA ARG A 193 24.06 -21.37 4.34
C ARG A 193 24.52 -20.15 5.14
N SER A 194 25.25 -20.36 6.24
CA SER A 194 25.81 -19.31 7.11
C SER A 194 26.61 -18.24 6.36
N PHE A 195 27.42 -18.63 5.37
CA PHE A 195 28.14 -17.67 4.53
C PHE A 195 27.21 -16.76 3.72
N CYS A 196 26.21 -17.35 3.04
CA CYS A 196 25.24 -16.60 2.23
C CYS A 196 24.34 -15.67 3.07
N GLU A 197 24.16 -16.00 4.34
CA GLU A 197 23.39 -15.23 5.31
C GLU A 197 24.21 -14.09 5.93
N TYR A 198 25.46 -14.35 6.34
CA TYR A 198 26.21 -13.44 7.21
C TYR A 198 27.45 -12.79 6.61
N LEU A 199 28.09 -13.38 5.60
CA LEU A 199 29.43 -12.95 5.17
C LEU A 199 29.54 -12.66 3.67
N CYS A 200 28.56 -13.06 2.85
CA CYS A 200 28.66 -12.98 1.39
C CYS A 200 28.44 -11.55 0.85
N PRO A 201 29.49 -10.85 0.34
CA PRO A 201 29.36 -9.48 -0.12
C PRO A 201 28.57 -9.37 -1.43
N LEU A 202 28.72 -10.33 -2.35
CA LEU A 202 27.88 -10.39 -3.57
C LEU A 202 26.41 -10.69 -3.21
N GLY A 203 26.18 -11.52 -2.19
CA GLY A 203 24.86 -11.77 -1.63
C GLY A 203 24.23 -10.50 -1.03
N ALA A 204 25.04 -9.65 -0.38
CA ALA A 204 24.61 -8.32 0.07
C ALA A 204 24.26 -7.42 -1.12
N LEU A 205 25.09 -7.38 -2.16
CA LEU A 205 24.83 -6.60 -3.38
C LEU A 205 23.51 -7.02 -4.05
N PHE A 206 23.26 -8.32 -4.23
CA PHE A 206 21.97 -8.81 -4.74
C PHE A 206 20.81 -8.51 -3.79
N SER A 207 21.05 -8.50 -2.47
CA SER A 207 20.03 -8.11 -1.51
C SER A 207 19.65 -6.64 -1.65
N LEU A 208 20.55 -5.76 -2.12
CA LEU A 208 20.34 -4.33 -2.37
C LEU A 208 19.64 -4.03 -3.71
N MET A 209 19.59 -5.00 -4.64
CA MET A 209 18.98 -4.79 -5.95
C MET A 209 17.44 -4.70 -5.88
N PRO A 210 16.81 -3.89 -6.75
CA PRO A 210 15.36 -3.82 -6.84
C PRO A 210 14.82 -5.07 -7.55
N ILE A 211 14.32 -6.04 -6.79
CA ILE A 211 13.76 -7.28 -7.37
C ILE A 211 12.40 -6.98 -8.01
N LEU A 212 12.16 -7.40 -9.25
CA LEU A 212 10.88 -7.25 -9.93
C LEU A 212 9.75 -7.91 -9.11
N PRO A 213 8.58 -7.25 -8.96
CA PRO A 213 7.49 -7.77 -8.13
C PRO A 213 7.05 -9.19 -8.48
N ARG A 214 7.07 -9.55 -9.77
CA ARG A 214 6.63 -10.87 -10.26
C ARG A 214 7.51 -12.03 -9.83
N SER A 215 8.73 -11.75 -9.42
CA SER A 215 9.73 -12.77 -9.11
C SER A 215 9.99 -12.91 -7.63
N ASN A 216 9.34 -12.07 -6.81
CA ASN A 216 9.40 -12.22 -5.38
C ASN A 216 8.59 -13.44 -4.94
N ARG A 217 9.16 -14.24 -4.04
CA ARG A 217 8.48 -15.38 -3.43
C ARG A 217 7.70 -14.86 -2.23
N HIS A 218 6.48 -15.33 -2.03
CA HIS A 218 5.71 -15.00 -0.84
C HIS A 218 4.96 -16.22 -0.27
N VAL A 219 4.67 -16.20 1.03
CA VAL A 219 3.91 -17.24 1.75
C VAL A 219 2.65 -16.61 2.32
N ASP A 220 1.48 -17.16 1.98
CA ASP A 220 0.18 -16.66 2.41
C ASP A 220 0.02 -16.72 3.96
N PRO A 221 -0.23 -15.58 4.64
CA PRO A 221 -0.39 -15.50 6.10
C PRO A 221 -1.77 -15.95 6.60
N GLY A 222 -2.78 -16.09 5.73
CA GLY A 222 -4.17 -16.39 6.11
C GLY A 222 -4.41 -17.78 6.71
N ARG A 223 -3.38 -18.62 6.83
CA ARG A 223 -3.48 -19.98 7.40
C ARG A 223 -2.65 -20.10 8.69
N PRO A 224 -3.30 -20.35 9.85
CA PRO A 224 -2.61 -20.45 11.14
C PRO A 224 -1.43 -21.42 11.12
N GLY A 225 -0.26 -20.99 11.58
CA GLY A 225 0.94 -21.83 11.75
C GLY A 225 1.82 -22.04 10.51
N GLN A 226 1.41 -21.57 9.32
CA GLN A 226 2.16 -21.78 8.07
C GLN A 226 3.47 -20.98 8.00
N ALA A 227 3.45 -19.73 8.48
CA ALA A 227 4.62 -18.84 8.50
C ALA A 227 5.77 -19.38 9.36
N GLU A 228 5.46 -19.89 10.56
CA GLU A 228 6.44 -20.47 11.48
C GLU A 228 7.02 -21.79 10.93
N ALA A 229 6.19 -22.62 10.28
CA ALA A 229 6.66 -23.83 9.60
C ALA A 229 7.63 -23.52 8.46
N CYS A 230 7.32 -22.51 7.64
CA CYS A 230 8.20 -22.07 6.55
C CYS A 230 9.50 -21.46 7.08
N ARG A 231 9.44 -20.63 8.13
CA ARG A 231 10.62 -20.03 8.78
C ARG A 231 11.54 -21.08 9.36
N ARG A 232 11.00 -22.08 10.07
CA ARG A 232 11.77 -23.22 10.61
C ARG A 232 12.48 -24.04 9.53
N ARG A 233 11.91 -24.11 8.33
CA ARG A 233 12.48 -24.83 7.19
C ARG A 233 13.41 -23.98 6.33
N CYS A 234 13.41 -22.66 6.52
CA CYS A 234 14.21 -21.72 5.74
C CYS A 234 15.68 -21.77 6.17
N PRO A 235 16.63 -22.02 5.24
CA PRO A 235 18.05 -22.13 5.60
C PRO A 235 18.64 -20.83 6.13
N VAL A 236 18.10 -19.67 5.70
CA VAL A 236 18.52 -18.33 6.13
C VAL A 236 17.56 -17.70 7.16
N ARG A 237 16.60 -18.48 7.68
CA ARG A 237 15.69 -18.17 8.80
C ARG A 237 14.92 -16.85 8.75
N ILE A 238 14.63 -16.36 7.56
CA ILE A 238 13.80 -15.16 7.38
C ILE A 238 12.33 -15.43 7.73
N ALA A 239 11.66 -14.41 8.29
CA ALA A 239 10.20 -14.33 8.36
C ALA A 239 9.61 -14.49 6.94
N PRO A 240 8.36 -14.97 6.76
CA PRO A 240 7.85 -15.37 5.46
C PRO A 240 8.14 -14.30 4.40
N PRO A 241 8.71 -14.70 3.25
CA PRO A 241 9.16 -13.74 2.25
C PRO A 241 7.95 -12.93 1.76
N GLY A 242 8.14 -11.62 1.56
CA GLY A 242 7.07 -10.70 1.15
C GLY A 242 6.62 -9.69 2.21
N GLU A 243 6.96 -9.86 3.49
CA GLU A 243 6.62 -8.91 4.56
C GLU A 243 7.85 -8.52 5.38
N GLY A 244 8.00 -7.21 5.65
CA GLY A 244 9.03 -6.67 6.54
C GLY A 244 10.37 -6.27 5.89
N PRO A 245 11.31 -5.74 6.70
CA PRO A 245 12.55 -5.10 6.23
C PRO A 245 13.56 -6.04 5.56
N GLN A 246 13.28 -7.35 5.52
CA GLN A 246 14.19 -8.42 5.13
C GLN A 246 13.81 -9.10 3.81
N MET A 247 12.87 -8.53 3.03
CA MET A 247 12.42 -9.14 1.77
C MET A 247 13.54 -9.43 0.74
N GLY A 248 14.62 -8.64 0.75
CA GLY A 248 15.79 -8.87 -0.13
C GLY A 248 16.69 -10.02 0.33
N GLU A 249 16.40 -10.63 1.47
CA GLU A 249 17.21 -11.70 2.08
C GLU A 249 16.86 -13.10 1.57
N CYS A 250 15.69 -13.26 0.94
CA CYS A 250 15.25 -14.55 0.41
C CYS A 250 16.14 -15.02 -0.74
N VAL A 251 16.85 -16.13 -0.52
CA VAL A 251 17.69 -16.79 -1.54
C VAL A 251 16.90 -17.66 -2.53
N GLN A 252 15.56 -17.71 -2.40
CA GLN A 252 14.65 -18.49 -3.26
C GLN A 252 15.16 -19.91 -3.50
N CYS A 253 15.31 -20.69 -2.43
CA CYS A 253 15.83 -22.06 -2.46
C CYS A 253 14.74 -23.14 -2.37
N ASP A 254 13.47 -22.71 -2.41
CA ASP A 254 12.23 -23.49 -2.53
C ASP A 254 11.93 -24.50 -1.41
N ARG A 255 12.74 -24.50 -0.35
CA ARG A 255 12.55 -25.38 0.81
C ARG A 255 11.25 -25.11 1.56
N CYS A 256 10.75 -23.88 1.55
CA CYS A 256 9.46 -23.55 2.14
C CYS A 256 8.31 -24.29 1.44
N GLU A 257 8.40 -24.58 0.13
CA GLU A 257 7.37 -25.33 -0.60
C GLU A 257 7.23 -26.78 -0.10
N THR A 258 8.32 -27.35 0.45
CA THR A 258 8.31 -28.73 0.93
C THR A 258 7.50 -28.94 2.21
N VAL A 259 7.26 -27.86 2.97
CA VAL A 259 6.48 -27.85 4.22
C VAL A 259 5.16 -27.09 4.07
N ALA A 260 5.04 -26.28 3.01
CA ALA A 260 3.84 -25.52 2.75
C ALA A 260 2.65 -26.40 2.34
N GLN A 261 1.45 -25.96 2.70
CA GLN A 261 0.23 -26.47 2.08
C GLN A 261 0.17 -26.04 0.59
N ALA A 262 -0.66 -26.72 -0.19
CA ALA A 262 -0.79 -26.43 -1.62
C ALA A 262 -1.32 -25.01 -1.85
N GLY A 263 -0.68 -24.29 -2.79
CA GLY A 263 -1.05 -22.91 -3.11
C GLY A 263 -0.61 -21.87 -2.07
N CYS A 264 0.10 -22.26 -1.00
CA CYS A 264 0.52 -21.30 0.04
C CYS A 264 1.82 -20.58 -0.28
N VAL A 265 2.69 -21.15 -1.12
CA VAL A 265 3.89 -20.46 -1.62
C VAL A 265 3.68 -20.19 -3.11
N ASN A 266 3.52 -18.91 -3.46
CA ASN A 266 3.34 -18.52 -4.85
C ASN A 266 4.47 -17.59 -5.31
N PHE A 267 4.63 -17.55 -6.63
CA PHE A 267 5.44 -16.56 -7.33
C PHE A 267 4.52 -15.48 -7.87
N GLY A 268 4.89 -14.22 -7.70
CA GLY A 268 4.09 -13.12 -8.20
C GLY A 268 4.23 -11.87 -7.35
N PRO A 269 3.65 -10.74 -7.80
CA PRO A 269 3.57 -9.53 -7.02
C PRO A 269 3.07 -9.89 -5.62
N ALA A 270 3.77 -9.46 -4.57
CA ALA A 270 3.24 -9.44 -3.21
C ALA A 270 1.82 -8.81 -3.18
N LEU A 271 1.60 -7.88 -4.11
CA LEU A 271 0.33 -7.27 -4.46
C LEU A 271 -0.79 -8.23 -4.85
N ARG A 272 -0.57 -9.23 -5.72
CA ARG A 272 -1.64 -10.17 -6.15
C ARG A 272 -2.21 -11.03 -5.02
N ARG A 273 -1.50 -11.10 -3.90
CA ARG A 273 -1.93 -11.86 -2.72
C ARG A 273 -2.31 -11.03 -1.53
N ALA A 274 -1.77 -9.83 -1.39
CA ALA A 274 -2.51 -8.86 -0.62
C ALA A 274 -3.92 -8.75 -1.25
N GLU A 275 -4.07 -8.69 -2.57
CA GLU A 275 -5.37 -8.76 -3.26
C GLU A 275 -6.20 -10.02 -2.97
N GLU A 276 -5.66 -11.24 -3.11
CA GLU A 276 -6.43 -12.48 -2.84
C GLU A 276 -6.72 -12.71 -1.33
N ALA A 277 -5.82 -12.32 -0.43
CA ALA A 277 -6.03 -12.41 1.03
C ALA A 277 -6.97 -11.30 1.53
N LEU A 278 -7.03 -10.18 0.82
CA LEU A 278 -7.98 -9.09 1.03
C LEU A 278 -9.35 -9.46 0.45
N ASP A 279 -9.43 -10.15 -0.70
CA ASP A 279 -10.67 -10.69 -1.26
C ASP A 279 -11.33 -11.73 -0.33
N GLN A 280 -10.54 -12.62 0.30
CA GLN A 280 -11.05 -13.56 1.32
C GLN A 280 -11.48 -12.86 2.63
N GLN A 281 -11.08 -11.60 2.83
CA GLN A 281 -11.46 -10.75 3.98
C GLN A 281 -12.45 -9.62 3.59
N GLY A 282 -12.96 -9.60 2.35
CA GLY A 282 -13.98 -8.64 1.89
C GLY A 282 -13.46 -7.29 1.37
N PHE A 283 -12.22 -7.20 0.89
CA PHE A 283 -11.60 -5.98 0.36
C PHE A 283 -11.42 -6.05 -1.16
N ALA A 284 -12.02 -5.10 -1.89
CA ALA A 284 -12.02 -5.05 -3.35
C ALA A 284 -10.68 -4.59 -3.96
N VAL A 285 -10.42 -5.11 -5.16
CA VAL A 285 -9.16 -5.01 -5.90
C VAL A 285 -9.35 -4.29 -7.24
N ASP A 286 -8.48 -3.33 -7.58
CA ASP A 286 -8.52 -2.59 -8.87
C ASP A 286 -8.01 -3.44 -10.05
N ARG A 287 -8.94 -3.81 -10.94
CA ARG A 287 -8.73 -4.67 -12.11
C ARG A 287 -7.85 -4.07 -13.22
N ALA A 288 -7.47 -2.79 -13.14
CA ALA A 288 -6.54 -2.17 -14.09
C ALA A 288 -5.07 -2.22 -13.64
N THR A 289 -4.78 -2.31 -12.33
CA THR A 289 -3.43 -2.07 -11.78
C THR A 289 -2.87 -3.17 -10.88
N GLY A 290 -3.67 -4.12 -10.40
CA GLY A 290 -3.17 -5.21 -9.55
C GLY A 290 -2.66 -4.74 -8.18
N ARG A 291 -3.31 -3.69 -7.63
CA ARG A 291 -3.29 -3.03 -6.29
C ARG A 291 -4.28 -3.45 -5.17
N PRO A 292 -3.89 -3.96 -3.98
CA PRO A 292 -4.72 -3.90 -2.77
C PRO A 292 -4.53 -2.61 -1.95
N THR A 293 -5.59 -2.21 -1.24
CA THR A 293 -5.77 -0.90 -0.60
C THR A 293 -5.22 -0.75 0.83
N SER A 294 -4.62 -1.78 1.44
CA SER A 294 -3.94 -1.69 2.76
C SER A 294 -2.42 -1.86 2.71
N TYR A 295 -1.82 -1.82 1.52
CA TYR A 295 -0.36 -1.82 1.35
C TYR A 295 0.19 -0.40 1.63
N GLU A 296 0.80 -0.21 2.81
CA GLU A 296 1.50 1.02 3.20
C GLU A 296 2.86 1.17 2.48
N PRO A 297 3.05 2.18 1.60
CA PRO A 297 4.34 2.43 0.94
C PRO A 297 5.44 2.88 1.91
N ALA A 298 5.06 3.45 3.06
CA ALA A 298 5.97 3.97 4.08
C ALA A 298 6.82 2.87 4.75
N ARG A 299 6.39 1.60 4.70
CA ARG A 299 7.11 0.45 5.27
C ARG A 299 7.82 -0.42 4.23
N ASP A 300 7.62 -0.19 2.92
CA ASP A 300 8.34 -0.93 1.88
C ASP A 300 9.67 -0.26 1.51
N ARG A 301 10.79 -0.91 1.88
CA ARG A 301 12.16 -0.49 1.55
C ARG A 301 12.48 -0.57 0.03
N ARG A 302 11.62 -1.13 -0.83
CA ARG A 302 11.79 -1.14 -2.30
C ARG A 302 11.77 0.26 -2.88
N THR A 303 10.84 1.10 -2.42
CA THR A 303 10.66 2.46 -2.95
C THR A 303 11.84 3.35 -2.57
N ARG A 304 12.37 3.19 -1.35
CA ARG A 304 13.60 3.89 -0.90
C ARG A 304 14.86 3.45 -1.67
N ARG A 305 14.97 2.17 -2.06
CA ARG A 305 16.11 1.69 -2.86
C ARG A 305 16.02 2.05 -4.34
N VAL A 306 14.83 2.03 -4.94
CA VAL A 306 14.65 2.50 -6.32
C VAL A 306 14.86 4.02 -6.42
N ALA A 307 14.37 4.79 -5.43
CA ALA A 307 14.64 6.23 -5.34
C ALA A 307 16.13 6.53 -5.11
N ALA A 308 16.81 5.78 -4.22
CA ALA A 308 18.25 5.91 -4.02
C ALA A 308 19.06 5.47 -5.24
N HIS A 309 18.67 4.41 -5.96
CA HIS A 309 19.30 3.99 -7.22
C HIS A 309 19.07 4.99 -8.34
N CYS A 310 17.89 5.64 -8.41
CA CYS A 310 17.63 6.72 -9.37
C CYS A 310 18.40 8.01 -9.04
N ALA A 311 18.66 8.27 -7.75
CA ALA A 311 19.50 9.39 -7.30
C ALA A 311 20.99 9.12 -7.58
N VAL A 312 21.47 7.89 -7.35
CA VAL A 312 22.84 7.47 -7.70
C VAL A 312 23.04 7.41 -9.21
N ALA A 313 22.06 6.94 -9.99
CA ALA A 313 22.12 6.94 -11.46
C ALA A 313 22.02 8.35 -12.08
N ARG A 314 21.47 9.34 -11.35
CA ARG A 314 21.53 10.76 -11.72
C ARG A 314 22.92 11.32 -11.44
N ARG A 315 23.47 11.04 -10.25
CA ARG A 315 24.82 11.48 -9.86
C ARG A 315 25.94 10.84 -10.70
N CYS A 316 25.79 9.57 -11.09
CA CYS A 316 26.70 8.92 -12.03
C CYS A 316 26.62 9.55 -13.43
N ARG A 317 25.43 9.96 -13.91
CA ARG A 317 25.30 10.67 -15.20
C ARG A 317 26.01 12.03 -15.18
N GLU A 318 26.02 12.71 -14.05
CA GLU A 318 26.76 13.96 -13.83
C GLU A 318 28.29 13.73 -13.75
N LEU A 319 28.72 12.58 -13.19
CA LEU A 319 30.13 12.17 -13.13
C LEU A 319 30.70 11.63 -14.45
N PHE A 320 29.86 11.12 -15.36
CA PHE A 320 30.27 10.56 -16.67
C PHE A 320 30.10 11.55 -17.84
N ALA A 321 29.68 12.80 -17.59
CA ALA A 321 29.68 13.84 -18.61
C ALA A 321 31.09 14.43 -18.77
N GLY A 322 31.89 13.84 -19.66
CA GLY A 322 33.16 14.42 -20.12
C GLY A 322 32.96 15.71 -20.95
N PRO A 323 34.04 16.47 -21.22
CA PRO A 323 33.96 17.78 -21.87
C PRO A 323 33.47 17.67 -23.31
N SER A 324 32.58 18.60 -23.65
CA SER A 324 31.93 18.81 -24.94
C SER A 324 32.89 18.92 -26.12
N LEU A 325 32.64 18.14 -27.18
CA LEU A 325 32.97 18.55 -28.55
C LEU A 325 31.74 19.26 -29.13
N GLY A 326 31.92 20.56 -29.38
CA GLY A 326 30.90 21.43 -29.94
C GLY A 326 30.58 21.06 -31.38
N MET A 327 29.29 21.05 -31.70
CA MET A 327 28.80 21.37 -33.03
C MET A 327 27.70 22.41 -32.89
N THR A 328 28.01 23.61 -33.35
CA THR A 328 27.08 24.70 -33.62
C THR A 328 26.19 24.34 -34.80
N ALA A 329 24.86 24.39 -34.63
CA ALA A 329 23.95 24.71 -35.73
C ALA A 329 22.55 25.07 -35.22
N GLY A 330 22.09 26.26 -35.61
CA GLY A 330 20.70 26.47 -36.02
C GLY A 330 19.71 26.84 -34.93
N ALA A 331 19.61 28.14 -34.65
CA ALA A 331 18.39 28.74 -34.11
C ALA A 331 17.22 28.47 -35.08
N GLY A 332 16.32 27.59 -34.67
CA GLY A 332 15.00 27.39 -35.25
C GLY A 332 14.01 27.31 -34.11
N THR A 333 13.30 28.42 -33.87
CA THR A 333 12.29 28.55 -32.82
C THR A 333 11.10 27.65 -33.11
N SER A 334 11.10 26.45 -32.52
CA SER A 334 9.88 25.78 -32.12
C SER A 334 10.07 25.28 -30.69
N ARG A 335 9.35 25.90 -29.75
CA ARG A 335 9.25 25.44 -28.37
C ARG A 335 8.81 23.97 -28.42
N PRO A 336 9.59 23.00 -27.92
CA PRO A 336 9.04 21.69 -27.64
C PRO A 336 7.96 21.91 -26.58
N CYS A 337 6.75 21.42 -26.84
CA CYS A 337 5.70 21.34 -25.83
C CYS A 337 6.31 20.59 -24.63
N ALA A 338 6.64 21.33 -23.57
CA ALA A 338 7.20 20.75 -22.36
C ALA A 338 6.22 19.67 -21.89
N SER A 339 6.65 18.41 -21.92
CA SER A 339 5.88 17.30 -21.37
C SER A 339 5.55 17.66 -19.93
N ARG A 340 4.29 18.03 -19.67
CA ARG A 340 3.83 18.43 -18.33
C ARG A 340 4.11 17.28 -17.35
N PRO A 341 4.49 17.59 -16.10
CA PRO A 341 4.90 16.58 -15.15
C PRO A 341 3.82 15.50 -14.96
N PRO A 342 4.21 14.23 -14.77
CA PRO A 342 3.26 13.17 -14.46
C PRO A 342 2.52 13.48 -13.15
N LEU A 343 1.26 13.04 -13.04
CA LEU A 343 0.48 13.20 -11.80
C LEU A 343 1.19 12.48 -10.65
N ILE A 344 1.50 13.23 -9.60
CA ILE A 344 1.99 12.69 -8.33
C ILE A 344 0.79 12.18 -7.54
N MET A 345 0.97 11.06 -6.84
CA MET A 345 -0.06 10.46 -6.00
C MET A 345 0.35 10.52 -4.53
N GLY A 346 -0.53 11.07 -3.70
CA GLY A 346 -0.47 10.99 -2.23
C GLY A 346 -1.67 10.23 -1.70
N ALA A 347 -1.47 9.52 -0.59
CA ALA A 347 -2.55 8.83 0.10
C ALA A 347 -2.26 8.72 1.61
N GLY A 348 -3.32 8.69 2.41
CA GLY A 348 -3.25 8.50 3.86
C GLY A 348 -4.62 8.17 4.46
N GLU A 349 -4.65 7.67 5.69
CA GLU A 349 -5.89 7.39 6.41
C GLU A 349 -6.24 8.59 7.31
N PHE A 350 -7.37 9.22 7.01
CA PHE A 350 -7.88 10.38 7.74
C PHE A 350 -9.41 10.30 7.78
N PHE A 351 -10.05 10.85 8.81
CA PHE A 351 -11.52 10.92 8.92
C PHE A 351 -12.21 9.54 8.81
N ASP A 352 -11.60 8.50 9.40
CA ASP A 352 -12.04 7.10 9.32
C ASP A 352 -12.21 6.60 7.87
N THR A 353 -11.39 7.10 6.94
CA THR A 353 -11.42 6.67 5.53
C THR A 353 -10.04 6.82 4.87
N LEU A 354 -9.90 6.24 3.68
CA LEU A 354 -8.72 6.44 2.84
C LEU A 354 -8.91 7.73 2.03
N VAL A 355 -7.94 8.63 2.15
CA VAL A 355 -7.81 9.83 1.32
C VAL A 355 -6.80 9.55 0.21
N ARG A 356 -7.15 9.87 -1.03
CA ARG A 356 -6.29 9.74 -2.21
C ARG A 356 -6.27 11.04 -2.99
N ILE A 357 -5.09 11.54 -3.31
CA ILE A 357 -4.90 12.75 -4.10
C ILE A 357 -3.97 12.41 -5.26
N ARG A 358 -4.38 12.77 -6.48
CA ARG A 358 -3.53 12.73 -7.67
C ARG A 358 -3.49 14.12 -8.28
N ALA A 359 -2.33 14.74 -8.38
CA ALA A 359 -2.22 16.12 -8.88
C ALA A 359 -0.95 16.36 -9.69
N ASP A 360 -0.97 17.31 -10.63
CA ASP A 360 0.21 17.78 -11.36
C ASP A 360 1.04 18.77 -10.53
N CYS A 361 1.53 18.31 -9.39
CA CYS A 361 2.30 19.09 -8.43
C CYS A 361 3.69 18.50 -8.17
N SER A 362 4.51 19.21 -7.38
CA SER A 362 5.75 18.69 -6.77
C SER A 362 5.44 17.71 -5.61
N GLN A 363 6.40 16.85 -5.26
CA GLN A 363 6.23 15.94 -4.11
C GLN A 363 6.08 16.72 -2.80
N GLU A 364 6.79 17.83 -2.66
CA GLU A 364 6.75 18.72 -1.49
C GLU A 364 5.34 19.28 -1.26
N LEU A 365 4.69 19.76 -2.32
CA LEU A 365 3.29 20.22 -2.26
C LEU A 365 2.33 19.08 -1.89
N MET A 366 2.55 17.87 -2.43
CA MET A 366 1.74 16.71 -2.05
C MET A 366 1.87 16.39 -0.56
N ASP A 367 3.09 16.47 -0.01
CA ASP A 367 3.34 16.26 1.42
C ASP A 367 2.65 17.35 2.27
N VAL A 368 2.61 18.60 1.80
CA VAL A 368 1.83 19.69 2.41
C VAL A 368 0.33 19.37 2.42
N CYS A 369 -0.24 18.87 1.32
CA CYS A 369 -1.65 18.44 1.28
C CYS A 369 -1.95 17.35 2.32
N LEU A 370 -1.11 16.32 2.41
CA LEU A 370 -1.29 15.23 3.37
C LEU A 370 -1.12 15.70 4.83
N ALA A 371 -0.19 16.62 5.08
CA ALA A 371 -0.05 17.26 6.39
C ALA A 371 -1.28 18.10 6.75
N ARG A 372 -1.89 18.79 5.77
CA ARG A 372 -3.14 19.54 5.96
C ARG A 372 -4.31 18.61 6.30
N CYS A 373 -4.43 17.45 5.64
CA CYS A 373 -5.38 16.40 6.05
C CYS A 373 -5.16 15.96 7.51
N ALA A 374 -3.91 15.71 7.91
CA ALA A 374 -3.58 15.26 9.26
C ALA A 374 -3.95 16.31 10.33
N ARG A 375 -3.70 17.59 10.04
CA ARG A 375 -4.06 18.71 10.93
C ARG A 375 -5.58 18.81 11.13
N PHE A 376 -6.36 18.79 10.05
CA PHE A 376 -7.82 18.76 10.16
C PHE A 376 -8.33 17.50 10.87
N HIS A 377 -7.74 16.33 10.57
CA HIS A 377 -8.11 15.08 11.23
C HIS A 377 -7.94 15.15 12.75
N ALA A 378 -6.84 15.73 13.22
CA ALA A 378 -6.60 15.93 14.65
C ALA A 378 -7.53 16.98 15.25
N ALA A 379 -7.66 18.16 14.62
CA ALA A 379 -8.42 19.29 15.16
C ALA A 379 -9.94 19.04 15.21
N LEU A 380 -10.49 18.35 14.22
CA LEU A 380 -11.93 18.12 14.09
C LEU A 380 -12.42 16.83 14.78
N ASN A 381 -11.53 16.09 15.45
CA ASN A 381 -11.86 14.82 16.08
C ASN A 381 -12.68 14.97 17.36
N ARG A 382 -13.99 14.78 17.28
CA ARG A 382 -14.90 14.86 18.44
C ARG A 382 -14.62 13.83 19.56
N PHE A 383 -13.90 12.76 19.28
CA PHE A 383 -13.59 11.71 20.27
C PHE A 383 -12.32 12.00 21.07
N ASP A 384 -11.48 12.91 20.59
CA ASP A 384 -10.27 13.32 21.28
C ASP A 384 -10.57 14.57 22.13
N PRO A 385 -10.53 14.50 23.47
CA PRO A 385 -10.81 15.64 24.34
C PRO A 385 -9.80 16.78 24.20
N THR A 386 -8.63 16.54 23.58
CA THR A 386 -7.61 17.56 23.35
C THR A 386 -7.79 18.31 22.02
N SER A 387 -8.58 17.76 21.09
CA SER A 387 -8.90 18.43 19.82
C SER A 387 -9.74 19.69 20.03
N ASP A 388 -9.79 20.57 19.03
CA ASP A 388 -10.59 21.79 19.13
C ASP A 388 -12.08 21.49 19.32
N VAL A 389 -12.62 20.55 18.54
CA VAL A 389 -14.03 20.12 18.67
C VAL A 389 -14.28 19.40 19.99
N GLY A 390 -13.33 18.58 20.45
CA GLY A 390 -13.42 17.90 21.75
C GLY A 390 -13.44 18.87 22.92
N ARG A 391 -12.56 19.89 22.90
CA ARG A 391 -12.55 20.96 23.91
C ARG A 391 -13.83 21.78 23.88
N LEU A 392 -14.33 22.14 22.70
CA LEU A 392 -15.61 22.86 22.55
C LEU A 392 -16.77 22.06 23.17
N ASN A 393 -16.85 20.76 22.86
CA ASN A 393 -17.88 19.87 23.40
C ASN A 393 -17.78 19.65 24.91
N ALA A 394 -16.57 19.75 25.48
CA ALA A 394 -16.34 19.60 26.91
C ALA A 394 -16.49 20.91 27.71
N ALA A 395 -16.66 22.06 27.04
CA ALA A 395 -16.60 23.36 27.67
C ALA A 395 -17.78 23.68 28.58
N GLY A 396 -18.94 23.02 28.38
CA GLY A 396 -20.17 23.26 29.12
C GLY A 396 -20.68 24.69 28.93
N GLY A 397 -20.64 25.17 27.69
CA GLY A 397 -21.05 26.50 27.26
C GLY A 397 -20.06 27.65 27.52
N ARG A 398 -18.92 27.36 28.14
CA ARG A 398 -17.82 28.35 28.25
C ARG A 398 -17.15 28.56 26.89
N PRO A 399 -16.74 29.80 26.54
CA PRO A 399 -15.97 30.03 25.34
C PRO A 399 -14.59 29.38 25.36
N VAL A 400 -14.22 28.81 24.22
CA VAL A 400 -12.93 28.15 23.96
C VAL A 400 -12.25 28.84 22.78
N GLU A 401 -10.93 29.00 22.85
CA GLU A 401 -10.14 29.34 21.67
C GLU A 401 -9.86 28.07 20.85
N VAL A 402 -10.18 28.14 19.56
CA VAL A 402 -9.88 27.12 18.56
C VAL A 402 -8.91 27.67 17.52
N ASP A 403 -8.32 26.78 16.71
CA ASP A 403 -7.56 27.21 15.55
C ASP A 403 -8.47 27.90 14.51
N GLN A 404 -7.92 28.79 13.70
CA GLN A 404 -8.66 29.48 12.64
C GLN A 404 -9.29 28.50 11.65
N ASP A 405 -8.57 27.43 11.28
CA ASP A 405 -9.08 26.40 10.37
C ASP A 405 -10.34 25.71 10.95
N THR A 406 -10.36 25.48 12.28
CA THR A 406 -11.54 24.93 12.96
C THR A 406 -12.67 25.95 13.01
N ALA A 407 -12.37 27.22 13.30
CA ALA A 407 -13.38 28.27 13.33
C ALA A 407 -14.06 28.45 11.95
N ASP A 408 -13.30 28.34 10.87
CA ASP A 408 -13.80 28.39 9.50
C ASP A 408 -14.73 27.21 9.19
N ALA A 409 -14.32 25.98 9.56
CA ALA A 409 -15.16 24.79 9.44
C ALA A 409 -16.47 24.90 10.25
N LEU A 410 -16.42 25.51 11.44
CA LEU A 410 -17.60 25.72 12.27
C LEU A 410 -18.56 26.75 11.66
N ARG A 411 -18.06 27.87 11.14
CA ARG A 411 -18.89 28.86 10.42
C ARG A 411 -19.52 28.25 9.17
N GLU A 412 -18.76 27.45 8.45
CA GLU A 412 -19.28 26.73 7.28
C GLU A 412 -20.40 25.77 7.65
N SER A 413 -20.29 25.09 8.80
CA SER A 413 -21.34 24.18 9.27
C SER A 413 -22.65 24.89 9.61
N VAL A 414 -22.57 26.12 10.13
CA VAL A 414 -23.74 26.98 10.36
C VAL A 414 -24.37 27.38 9.03
N ARG A 415 -23.57 27.84 8.07
CA ARG A 415 -24.08 28.21 6.73
C ARG A 415 -24.77 27.04 6.04
N LEU A 416 -24.16 25.86 6.09
CA LEU A 416 -24.72 24.64 5.49
C LEU A 416 -26.02 24.20 6.18
N ALA A 417 -26.12 24.37 7.49
CA ALA A 417 -27.36 24.09 8.23
C ALA A 417 -28.48 25.05 7.82
N GLU A 418 -28.18 26.34 7.63
CA GLU A 418 -29.14 27.32 7.12
C GLU A 418 -29.60 27.01 5.68
N GLU A 419 -28.65 26.77 4.76
CA GLU A 419 -28.94 26.44 3.36
C GLU A 419 -29.80 25.17 3.22
N THR A 420 -29.59 24.19 4.10
CA THR A 420 -30.34 22.92 4.09
C THR A 420 -31.58 22.92 4.98
N CYS A 421 -31.97 24.08 5.53
CA CYS A 421 -33.09 24.21 6.47
C CYS A 421 -33.01 23.22 7.65
N GLY A 422 -31.80 22.91 8.13
CA GLY A 422 -31.55 21.98 9.22
C GLY A 422 -31.54 20.51 8.85
N ALA A 423 -31.63 20.14 7.57
CA ALA A 423 -31.45 18.75 7.15
C ALA A 423 -30.01 18.27 7.42
N PHE A 424 -29.04 19.17 7.38
CA PHE A 424 -27.74 19.02 8.02
C PHE A 424 -27.67 19.94 9.25
N ASP A 425 -27.16 19.42 10.37
CA ASP A 425 -26.88 20.22 11.57
C ASP A 425 -25.70 19.58 12.31
N ALA A 426 -24.60 20.32 12.48
CA ALA A 426 -23.43 19.84 13.19
C ALA A 426 -23.68 19.62 14.69
N SER A 427 -24.68 20.27 15.28
CA SER A 427 -25.07 20.05 16.69
C SER A 427 -25.76 18.69 16.93
N VAL A 428 -25.99 17.90 15.87
CA VAL A 428 -26.44 16.50 15.95
C VAL A 428 -25.52 15.64 16.84
N GLY A 429 -24.32 16.12 17.18
CA GLY A 429 -23.43 15.51 18.16
C GLY A 429 -24.08 15.19 19.50
N ALA A 430 -25.11 15.94 19.91
CA ALA A 430 -25.87 15.64 21.14
C ALA A 430 -26.55 14.25 21.05
N ALA A 431 -27.12 13.91 19.89
CA ALA A 431 -27.69 12.59 19.65
C ALA A 431 -26.64 11.58 19.19
N SER A 432 -25.70 11.95 18.32
CA SER A 432 -24.74 11.02 17.73
C SER A 432 -23.80 10.39 18.77
N ALA A 433 -23.53 11.10 19.88
CA ALA A 433 -22.79 10.56 21.02
C ALA A 433 -23.49 9.41 21.77
N LEU A 434 -24.82 9.30 21.64
CA LEU A 434 -25.62 8.21 22.22
C LEU A 434 -25.60 6.94 21.35
N TRP A 435 -25.23 7.07 20.08
CA TRP A 435 -25.14 5.96 19.14
C TRP A 435 -23.71 5.39 19.10
N ASP A 436 -23.61 4.06 19.12
CA ASP A 436 -22.37 3.35 18.81
C ASP A 436 -22.65 2.34 17.70
N PHE A 437 -22.38 2.75 16.46
CA PHE A 437 -22.60 1.92 15.27
C PHE A 437 -21.61 0.76 15.15
N LYS A 438 -20.49 0.78 15.89
CA LYS A 438 -19.53 -0.34 15.92
C LYS A 438 -19.98 -1.43 16.90
N ARG A 439 -20.52 -1.03 18.06
CA ARG A 439 -21.05 -1.96 19.07
C ARG A 439 -22.53 -2.31 18.89
N GLY A 440 -23.24 -1.60 18.00
CA GLY A 440 -24.68 -1.79 17.78
C GLY A 440 -25.54 -1.27 18.92
N THR A 441 -25.13 -0.19 19.57
CA THR A 441 -25.89 0.45 20.67
C THR A 441 -27.07 1.22 20.10
N VAL A 442 -28.27 0.89 20.58
CA VAL A 442 -29.51 1.62 20.29
C VAL A 442 -29.90 2.37 21.56
N PRO A 443 -29.89 3.72 21.57
CA PRO A 443 -30.30 4.51 22.73
C PRO A 443 -31.80 4.39 23.00
N SER A 444 -32.21 4.59 24.26
CA SER A 444 -33.63 4.64 24.60
C SER A 444 -34.29 5.89 24.02
N GLU A 445 -35.59 5.80 23.72
CA GLU A 445 -36.30 6.96 23.18
C GLU A 445 -36.29 8.16 24.13
N ALA A 446 -36.29 7.93 25.44
CA ALA A 446 -36.21 9.00 26.43
C ALA A 446 -34.89 9.77 26.33
N LEU A 447 -33.76 9.05 26.15
CA LEU A 447 -32.46 9.68 25.96
C LEU A 447 -32.37 10.44 24.63
N LEU A 448 -32.93 9.87 23.55
CA LEU A 448 -32.98 10.55 22.25
C LEU A 448 -33.82 11.83 22.32
N ARG A 449 -35.01 11.78 22.92
CA ARG A 449 -35.87 12.98 23.09
C ARG A 449 -35.17 14.08 23.88
N ALA A 450 -34.46 13.72 24.94
CA ALA A 450 -33.65 14.68 25.69
C ALA A 450 -32.53 15.28 24.83
N ALA A 451 -31.79 14.45 24.08
CA ALA A 451 -30.71 14.90 23.21
C ALA A 451 -31.19 15.82 22.07
N VAL A 452 -32.36 15.55 21.48
CA VAL A 452 -32.95 16.39 20.42
C VAL A 452 -33.22 17.82 20.89
N GLY A 453 -33.55 18.01 22.17
CA GLY A 453 -33.71 19.35 22.75
C GLY A 453 -32.45 20.21 22.72
N HIS A 454 -31.29 19.60 22.50
CA HIS A 454 -29.98 20.24 22.43
C HIS A 454 -29.40 20.30 21.00
N ILE A 455 -30.20 19.93 20.00
CA ILE A 455 -29.84 20.02 18.58
C ILE A 455 -30.41 21.32 18.01
N GLY A 456 -29.52 22.21 17.60
CA GLY A 456 -29.81 23.43 16.86
C GLY A 456 -28.53 24.17 16.53
N TRP A 457 -28.21 24.34 15.25
CA TRP A 457 -27.01 25.06 14.79
C TRP A 457 -26.91 26.50 15.30
N ARG A 458 -28.05 27.12 15.66
CA ARG A 458 -28.10 28.47 16.26
C ARG A 458 -27.45 28.56 17.64
N HIS A 459 -27.23 27.42 18.31
CA HIS A 459 -26.51 27.36 19.57
C HIS A 459 -25.00 27.60 19.41
N LEU A 460 -24.47 27.44 18.19
CA LEU A 460 -23.04 27.59 17.90
C LEU A 460 -22.70 29.03 17.54
N HIS A 461 -21.80 29.63 18.33
CA HIS A 461 -21.33 31.00 18.12
C HIS A 461 -19.84 31.02 17.84
N VAL A 462 -19.43 31.68 16.76
CA VAL A 462 -18.02 31.78 16.35
C VAL A 462 -17.64 33.24 16.11
N CYS A 463 -16.81 33.81 17.00
CA CYS A 463 -16.30 35.18 16.91
C CYS A 463 -14.77 35.15 16.76
N GLY A 464 -14.26 35.34 15.54
CA GLY A 464 -12.85 35.09 15.24
C GLY A 464 -12.50 33.63 15.54
N ARG A 465 -11.56 33.41 16.48
CA ARG A 465 -11.16 32.10 16.99
C ARG A 465 -11.86 31.71 18.31
N ARG A 466 -12.65 32.61 18.89
CA ARG A 466 -13.38 32.37 20.13
C ARG A 466 -14.74 31.77 19.80
N THR A 467 -14.98 30.55 20.29
CA THR A 467 -16.16 29.76 19.95
C THR A 467 -16.84 29.20 21.19
N TRP A 468 -18.17 29.17 21.22
CA TRP A 468 -18.93 28.57 22.31
C TRP A 468 -20.28 28.01 21.84
N LEU A 469 -20.88 27.19 22.71
CA LEU A 469 -22.24 26.70 22.59
C LEU A 469 -23.07 27.38 23.69
N ASP A 470 -24.16 28.07 23.36
CA ASP A 470 -24.97 28.72 24.40
C ASP A 470 -25.82 27.74 25.22
N ASP A 471 -26.15 26.57 24.65
CA ASP A 471 -26.66 25.41 25.34
C ASP A 471 -25.49 24.53 25.88
N PRO A 472 -25.32 24.40 27.21
CA PRO A 472 -24.25 23.62 27.81
C PRO A 472 -24.29 22.11 27.49
N ALA A 473 -25.44 21.58 27.05
CA ALA A 473 -25.63 20.19 26.71
C ALA A 473 -25.53 19.92 25.20
N ALA A 474 -25.48 20.96 24.36
CA ALA A 474 -25.21 20.82 22.93
C ALA A 474 -23.81 20.26 22.67
N ARG A 475 -23.65 19.56 21.55
CA ARG A 475 -22.36 18.99 21.11
C ARG A 475 -22.23 19.02 19.61
N ILE A 476 -21.04 19.36 19.12
CA ILE A 476 -20.68 19.41 17.72
C ILE A 476 -20.12 18.09 17.21
N ASP A 477 -20.61 17.67 16.05
CA ASP A 477 -20.13 16.57 15.23
C ASP A 477 -20.05 17.02 13.76
N LEU A 478 -18.82 17.24 13.27
CA LEU A 478 -18.56 17.64 11.89
C LEU A 478 -18.44 16.45 10.92
N GLY A 479 -18.67 15.22 11.35
CA GLY A 479 -18.49 14.02 10.53
C GLY A 479 -19.31 14.01 9.23
N GLY A 480 -20.45 14.71 9.23
CA GLY A 480 -21.32 14.85 8.05
C GLY A 480 -20.87 15.88 7.01
N MET A 481 -19.81 16.67 7.28
CA MET A 481 -19.35 17.75 6.40
C MET A 481 -17.81 17.83 6.28
N ALA A 482 -17.05 17.36 7.27
CA ALA A 482 -15.61 17.57 7.37
C ALA A 482 -14.82 17.13 6.12
N LYS A 483 -15.21 16.01 5.49
CA LYS A 483 -14.55 15.55 4.26
C LYS A 483 -14.76 16.54 3.12
N GLY A 484 -15.97 17.09 2.99
CA GLY A 484 -16.29 18.13 2.01
C GLY A 484 -15.45 19.39 2.22
N PHE A 485 -15.42 19.89 3.45
CA PHE A 485 -14.66 21.08 3.82
C PHE A 485 -13.16 20.94 3.52
N VAL A 486 -12.58 19.81 3.94
CA VAL A 486 -11.16 19.53 3.71
C VAL A 486 -10.87 19.34 2.22
N THR A 487 -11.77 18.75 1.44
CA THR A 487 -11.61 18.67 -0.02
C THR A 487 -11.53 20.06 -0.65
N ASP A 488 -12.43 20.99 -0.29
CA ASP A 488 -12.46 22.33 -0.87
C ASP A 488 -11.24 23.18 -0.48
N ASP A 489 -10.77 22.99 0.75
CA ASP A 489 -9.54 23.58 1.26
C ASP A 489 -8.30 23.10 0.48
N LEU A 490 -8.16 21.77 0.28
CA LEU A 490 -7.05 21.20 -0.50
C LEU A 490 -7.11 21.60 -1.97
N VAL A 491 -8.31 21.71 -2.54
CA VAL A 491 -8.52 22.23 -3.90
C VAL A 491 -8.00 23.66 -4.01
N SER A 492 -8.33 24.51 -3.04
CA SER A 492 -7.87 25.89 -3.00
C SER A 492 -6.34 25.96 -2.87
N LEU A 493 -5.75 25.12 -2.01
CA LEU A 493 -4.31 25.02 -1.84
C LEU A 493 -3.61 24.62 -3.15
N LEU A 494 -4.11 23.59 -3.83
CA LEU A 494 -3.56 23.11 -5.10
C LEU A 494 -3.69 24.17 -6.20
N ARG A 495 -4.86 24.81 -6.33
CA ARG A 495 -5.08 25.89 -7.31
C ARG A 495 -4.13 27.07 -7.09
N ASN A 496 -3.99 27.52 -5.84
CA ASN A 496 -3.11 28.64 -5.49
C ASN A 496 -1.63 28.33 -5.75
N ALA A 497 -1.24 27.05 -5.69
CA ALA A 497 0.09 26.59 -6.06
C ALA A 497 0.29 26.39 -7.58
N GLY A 498 -0.72 26.72 -8.41
CA GLY A 498 -0.64 26.62 -9.86
C GLY A 498 -0.96 25.23 -10.43
N CYS A 499 -1.51 24.30 -9.63
CA CYS A 499 -1.98 23.03 -10.14
C CYS A 499 -3.20 23.23 -11.03
N VAL A 500 -3.16 22.63 -12.22
CA VAL A 500 -4.24 22.72 -13.21
C VAL A 500 -4.98 21.40 -13.37
N ARG A 501 -4.46 20.31 -12.80
CA ARG A 501 -5.08 18.98 -12.83
C ARG A 501 -4.95 18.27 -11.52
N ALA A 502 -6.07 17.85 -10.97
CA ALA A 502 -6.11 17.03 -9.79
C ALA A 502 -7.35 16.14 -9.74
N VAL A 503 -7.26 15.05 -9.00
CA VAL A 503 -8.40 14.28 -8.50
C VAL A 503 -8.14 14.00 -7.03
N LEU A 504 -9.03 14.48 -6.19
CA LEU A 504 -9.07 14.24 -4.75
C LEU A 504 -10.23 13.29 -4.48
N ASP A 505 -10.00 12.25 -3.68
CA ASP A 505 -11.02 11.31 -3.24
C ASP A 505 -10.87 11.11 -1.73
N LEU A 506 -11.78 11.69 -0.96
CA LEU A 506 -11.85 11.59 0.49
C LEU A 506 -12.98 10.65 0.87
N GLY A 507 -12.77 9.34 0.66
CA GLY A 507 -13.73 8.31 1.05
C GLY A 507 -15.03 8.29 0.24
N GLY A 508 -14.95 8.53 -1.06
CA GLY A 508 -16.12 8.63 -1.95
C GLY A 508 -16.55 10.08 -2.24
N ASN A 509 -16.01 11.06 -1.53
CA ASN A 509 -16.15 12.47 -1.90
C ASN A 509 -15.06 12.82 -2.91
N VAL A 510 -15.42 12.86 -4.19
CA VAL A 510 -14.48 13.09 -5.28
C VAL A 510 -14.55 14.54 -5.73
N HIS A 511 -13.41 15.20 -5.89
CA HIS A 511 -13.30 16.49 -6.55
C HIS A 511 -12.23 16.44 -7.63
N CYS A 512 -12.55 16.96 -8.80
CA CYS A 512 -11.67 16.99 -9.95
C CYS A 512 -11.29 18.44 -10.27
N LEU A 513 -10.07 18.64 -10.73
CA LEU A 513 -9.58 19.91 -11.28
C LEU A 513 -9.17 19.71 -12.73
N GLY A 514 -9.59 20.62 -13.60
CA GLY A 514 -9.30 20.61 -15.02
C GLY A 514 -9.63 19.28 -15.71
N THR A 515 -8.74 18.81 -16.59
CA THR A 515 -8.92 17.59 -17.38
C THR A 515 -7.85 16.55 -17.08
N ARG A 516 -8.03 15.35 -17.60
CA ARG A 516 -7.00 14.30 -17.59
C ARG A 516 -5.77 14.74 -18.40
N PRO A 517 -4.62 14.05 -18.23
CA PRO A 517 -3.43 14.32 -19.04
C PRO A 517 -3.63 14.15 -20.55
N ASP A 518 -4.62 13.35 -20.97
CA ASP A 518 -4.99 13.14 -22.38
C ASP A 518 -6.03 14.15 -22.89
N GLY A 519 -6.37 15.17 -22.10
CA GLY A 519 -7.30 16.24 -22.47
C GLY A 519 -8.78 15.91 -22.27
N ARG A 520 -9.14 14.68 -21.94
CA ARG A 520 -10.54 14.29 -21.70
C ARG A 520 -11.01 14.68 -20.29
N PRO A 521 -12.32 14.84 -20.06
CA PRO A 521 -12.88 14.99 -18.71
C PRO A 521 -12.49 13.82 -17.79
N TRP A 522 -12.51 14.08 -16.49
CA TRP A 522 -12.35 13.03 -15.50
C TRP A 522 -13.60 12.17 -15.46
N ARG A 523 -13.47 10.85 -15.56
CA ARG A 523 -14.62 9.94 -15.48
C ARG A 523 -14.68 9.30 -14.11
N VAL A 524 -15.67 9.68 -13.31
CA VAL A 524 -15.84 9.22 -11.92
C VAL A 524 -17.03 8.26 -11.86
N GLY A 525 -16.84 7.11 -11.22
CA GLY A 525 -17.90 6.11 -11.04
C GLY A 525 -18.74 6.39 -9.80
N VAL A 526 -20.05 6.14 -9.89
CA VAL A 526 -20.96 6.08 -8.75
C VAL A 526 -21.16 4.62 -8.36
N ALA A 527 -20.87 4.28 -7.11
CA ALA A 527 -21.03 2.92 -6.60
C ALA A 527 -22.51 2.52 -6.48
N ASP A 528 -22.82 1.26 -6.76
CA ASP A 528 -24.10 0.67 -6.36
C ASP A 528 -24.06 0.43 -4.83
N PRO A 529 -24.98 0.98 -4.04
CA PRO A 529 -24.98 0.80 -2.59
C PRO A 529 -25.21 -0.65 -2.13
N ASP A 530 -25.71 -1.53 -3.00
CA ASP A 530 -25.98 -2.94 -2.72
C ASP A 530 -24.97 -3.89 -3.41
N ASP A 531 -24.03 -3.39 -4.23
CA ASP A 531 -23.02 -4.23 -4.90
C ASP A 531 -21.75 -4.41 -4.04
N THR A 532 -21.49 -5.65 -3.64
CA THR A 532 -20.25 -6.05 -2.94
C THR A 532 -19.08 -6.30 -3.89
N PHE A 533 -19.29 -6.36 -5.20
CA PHE A 533 -18.24 -6.62 -6.19
C PHE A 533 -17.56 -5.37 -6.75
N GLY A 534 -17.93 -4.18 -6.25
CA GLY A 534 -17.26 -2.90 -6.54
C GLY A 534 -17.46 -2.40 -7.98
N ARG A 535 -18.54 -2.81 -8.66
CA ARG A 535 -18.85 -2.33 -10.01
C ARG A 535 -19.61 -1.00 -9.91
N PRO A 536 -19.20 0.04 -10.68
CA PRO A 536 -19.96 1.28 -10.70
C PRO A 536 -21.31 1.08 -11.40
N LEU A 537 -22.37 1.58 -10.76
CA LEU A 537 -23.74 1.63 -11.25
C LEU A 537 -23.90 2.66 -12.37
N ALA A 538 -23.23 3.81 -12.21
CA ALA A 538 -23.22 4.89 -13.16
C ALA A 538 -21.82 5.54 -13.20
N ALA A 539 -21.62 6.45 -14.15
CA ALA A 539 -20.45 7.31 -14.16
C ALA A 539 -20.83 8.72 -14.59
N CYS A 540 -20.07 9.70 -14.12
CA CYS A 540 -20.20 11.10 -14.47
C CYS A 540 -18.85 11.64 -14.97
N GLU A 541 -18.90 12.57 -15.91
CA GLU A 541 -17.73 13.29 -16.39
C GLU A 541 -17.59 14.62 -15.64
N LEU A 542 -16.42 14.84 -15.05
CA LEU A 542 -16.13 15.98 -14.18
C LEU A 542 -14.97 16.81 -14.74
N GLY A 543 -15.12 18.12 -14.67
CA GLY A 543 -14.04 19.11 -14.78
C GLY A 543 -13.67 19.64 -13.41
N ASP A 544 -13.89 20.95 -13.19
CA ASP A 544 -13.70 21.66 -11.92
C ASP A 544 -14.91 21.52 -10.97
N GLN A 545 -15.27 20.29 -10.65
CA GLN A 545 -16.49 19.95 -9.90
C GLN A 545 -16.25 18.83 -8.89
N SER A 546 -17.19 18.68 -7.95
CA SER A 546 -17.23 17.62 -6.96
C SER A 546 -18.43 16.69 -7.17
N LEU A 547 -18.21 15.40 -6.96
CA LEU A 547 -19.24 14.36 -6.85
C LEU A 547 -19.19 13.74 -5.46
N VAL A 548 -20.26 13.93 -4.70
CA VAL A 548 -20.37 13.49 -3.30
C VAL A 548 -21.55 12.54 -3.14
N THR A 549 -21.34 11.39 -2.51
CA THR A 549 -22.39 10.38 -2.30
C THR A 549 -22.68 10.19 -0.81
N SER A 550 -23.94 10.39 -0.43
CA SER A 550 -24.47 10.04 0.89
C SER A 550 -25.33 8.78 0.81
N SER A 551 -25.12 7.81 1.70
CA SER A 551 -25.82 6.52 1.66
C SER A 551 -26.24 6.05 3.06
N VAL A 552 -27.49 5.62 3.16
CA VAL A 552 -28.05 4.97 4.37
C VAL A 552 -27.80 3.45 4.36
N ARG A 553 -27.25 2.90 3.28
CA ARG A 553 -26.83 1.50 3.18
C ARG A 553 -25.42 1.29 3.70
N THR A 554 -24.56 2.28 3.52
CA THR A 554 -23.17 2.25 4.01
C THR A 554 -23.10 2.58 5.50
N ARG A 555 -22.24 1.89 6.27
CA ARG A 555 -22.06 2.08 7.72
C ARG A 555 -23.40 2.02 8.48
N ALA A 556 -23.96 0.82 8.57
CA ALA A 556 -25.18 0.50 9.32
C ALA A 556 -25.00 -0.80 10.11
N PHE A 557 -25.80 -1.00 11.15
CA PHE A 557 -25.89 -2.29 11.86
C PHE A 557 -27.34 -2.74 11.96
N GLU A 558 -27.55 -4.04 12.18
CA GLU A 558 -28.88 -4.63 12.37
C GLU A 558 -29.05 -5.08 13.82
N ARG A 559 -30.20 -4.74 14.42
CA ARG A 559 -30.57 -5.19 15.77
C ARG A 559 -32.07 -5.39 15.84
N GLY A 560 -32.50 -6.59 16.24
CA GLY A 560 -33.92 -6.94 16.33
C GLY A 560 -34.65 -6.89 14.99
N GLY A 561 -33.96 -7.22 13.88
CA GLY A 561 -34.54 -7.16 12.53
C GLY A 561 -34.67 -5.75 11.95
N VAL A 562 -34.25 -4.71 12.67
CA VAL A 562 -34.25 -3.31 12.22
C VAL A 562 -32.82 -2.89 11.89
N ARG A 563 -32.65 -2.23 10.75
CA ARG A 563 -31.37 -1.65 10.30
C ARG A 563 -31.25 -0.20 10.76
N TYR A 564 -30.13 0.16 11.35
CA TYR A 564 -29.82 1.50 11.85
C TYR A 564 -28.63 2.07 11.07
N ALA A 565 -28.90 3.08 10.23
CA ALA A 565 -27.89 3.78 9.45
C ALA A 565 -27.24 4.92 10.27
N HIS A 566 -25.99 5.24 9.96
CA HIS A 566 -25.23 6.28 10.66
C HIS A 566 -25.67 7.74 10.37
N ILE A 567 -26.46 7.96 9.31
CA ILE A 567 -27.00 9.29 9.00
C ILE A 567 -28.24 9.50 9.89
N LEU A 568 -28.15 10.45 10.82
CA LEU A 568 -29.23 10.79 11.75
C LEU A 568 -30.07 11.95 11.18
N ASP A 569 -31.37 11.93 11.47
CA ASP A 569 -32.26 13.07 11.26
C ASP A 569 -32.16 14.02 12.48
N PRO A 570 -31.66 15.25 12.34
CA PRO A 570 -31.52 16.21 13.45
C PRO A 570 -32.81 16.45 14.23
N ARG A 571 -33.98 16.33 13.58
CA ARG A 571 -35.30 16.54 14.21
C ARG A 571 -35.70 15.44 15.18
N THR A 572 -35.09 14.25 15.04
CA THR A 572 -35.46 13.06 15.82
C THR A 572 -34.30 12.45 16.59
N GLY A 573 -33.05 12.78 16.23
CA GLY A 573 -31.84 12.16 16.75
C GLY A 573 -31.67 10.68 16.37
N ALA A 574 -32.61 10.12 15.60
CA ALA A 574 -32.62 8.73 15.15
C ALA A 574 -32.16 8.62 13.68
N PRO A 575 -31.80 7.42 13.19
CA PRO A 575 -31.45 7.22 11.79
C PRO A 575 -32.53 7.74 10.84
N LEU A 576 -32.08 8.47 9.82
CA LEU A 576 -32.94 9.10 8.83
C LEU A 576 -33.81 8.05 8.12
N LYS A 577 -35.12 8.27 8.14
CA LYS A 577 -36.09 7.45 7.40
C LYS A 577 -36.30 8.06 6.02
N THR A 578 -36.01 7.29 4.98
CA THR A 578 -36.13 7.73 3.58
C THR A 578 -36.44 6.56 2.65
N ASN A 579 -36.99 6.85 1.47
CA ASN A 579 -37.18 5.87 0.40
C ASN A 579 -35.95 5.71 -0.50
N LEU A 580 -34.85 6.41 -0.17
CA LEU A 580 -33.58 6.34 -0.88
C LEU A 580 -32.58 5.42 -0.16
N ALA A 581 -31.83 4.64 -0.93
CA ALA A 581 -30.64 3.94 -0.48
C ALA A 581 -29.41 4.86 -0.49
N SER A 582 -29.30 5.71 -1.52
CA SER A 582 -28.23 6.70 -1.63
C SER A 582 -28.62 7.88 -2.51
N ALA A 583 -27.96 9.01 -2.30
CA ALA A 583 -28.02 10.21 -3.14
C ALA A 583 -26.59 10.63 -3.49
N SER A 584 -26.29 10.74 -4.78
CA SER A 584 -25.03 11.29 -5.30
C SER A 584 -25.30 12.66 -5.90
N VAL A 585 -24.51 13.66 -5.53
CA VAL A 585 -24.67 15.05 -5.93
C VAL A 585 -23.42 15.52 -6.66
N LEU A 586 -23.59 16.00 -7.88
CA LEU A 586 -22.59 16.72 -8.65
C LEU A 586 -22.80 18.22 -8.41
N CYS A 587 -21.77 18.93 -7.95
CA CYS A 587 -21.83 20.35 -7.60
C CYS A 587 -20.44 21.00 -7.70
N ALA A 588 -20.36 22.31 -7.52
CA ALA A 588 -19.08 23.04 -7.60
C ALA A 588 -18.17 22.78 -6.38
N ARG A 589 -18.73 22.70 -5.17
CA ARG A 589 -18.00 22.57 -3.91
C ARG A 589 -18.37 21.27 -3.18
N SER A 590 -17.36 20.56 -2.69
CA SER A 590 -17.53 19.28 -2.00
C SER A 590 -18.29 19.44 -0.67
N THR A 591 -18.11 20.58 0.02
CA THR A 591 -18.85 20.90 1.25
C THR A 591 -20.35 21.04 1.02
N GLU A 592 -20.72 21.69 -0.08
CA GLU A 592 -22.12 21.84 -0.50
C GLU A 592 -22.73 20.48 -0.83
N GLY A 593 -22.00 19.64 -1.58
CA GLY A 593 -22.41 18.27 -1.88
C GLY A 593 -22.63 17.41 -0.64
N GLU A 594 -21.84 17.61 0.42
CA GLU A 594 -22.07 16.94 1.71
C GLU A 594 -23.43 17.33 2.31
N GLY A 595 -23.78 18.62 2.36
CA GLY A 595 -25.06 19.07 2.92
C GLY A 595 -26.25 18.71 2.04
N LEU A 596 -26.16 18.97 0.73
CA LEU A 596 -27.17 18.61 -0.26
C LEU A 596 -27.47 17.11 -0.20
N GLY A 597 -26.46 16.24 -0.06
CA GLY A 597 -26.69 14.81 0.10
C GLY A 597 -27.64 14.46 1.25
N LYS A 598 -27.58 15.17 2.38
CA LYS A 598 -28.46 14.92 3.55
C LYS A 598 -29.85 15.51 3.30
N LEU A 599 -29.91 16.70 2.69
CA LEU A 599 -31.16 17.31 2.26
C LEU A 599 -31.93 16.40 1.30
N LEU A 600 -31.29 15.91 0.22
CA LEU A 600 -31.94 15.03 -0.76
C LEU A 600 -32.40 13.71 -0.13
N LEU A 601 -31.59 13.10 0.75
CA LEU A 601 -32.03 11.92 1.51
C LEU A 601 -33.26 12.23 2.36
N SER A 602 -33.32 13.39 3.02
CA SER A 602 -34.44 13.81 3.87
C SER A 602 -35.72 14.11 3.08
N LEU A 603 -35.59 14.70 1.88
CA LEU A 603 -36.73 14.97 0.99
C LEU A 603 -37.28 13.69 0.33
N GLY A 604 -36.44 12.66 0.21
CA GLY A 604 -36.78 11.44 -0.54
C GLY A 604 -36.81 11.69 -2.04
N CYS A 605 -37.10 10.64 -2.81
CA CYS A 605 -36.86 10.64 -4.27
C CYS A 605 -37.55 11.78 -5.04
N GLN A 606 -38.84 12.05 -4.83
CA GLN A 606 -39.56 13.06 -5.61
C GLN A 606 -39.13 14.47 -5.21
N GLY A 607 -39.14 14.78 -3.92
CA GLY A 607 -38.73 16.09 -3.42
C GLY A 607 -37.27 16.42 -3.73
N ALA A 608 -36.39 15.41 -3.75
CA ALA A 608 -35.01 15.58 -4.19
C ALA A 608 -34.89 15.96 -5.67
N LEU A 609 -35.66 15.33 -6.55
CA LEU A 609 -35.67 15.67 -7.98
C LEU A 609 -36.26 17.06 -8.21
N ASP A 610 -37.36 17.39 -7.55
CA ASP A 610 -37.99 18.71 -7.66
C ASP A 610 -37.04 19.81 -7.18
N TYR A 611 -36.33 19.57 -6.07
CA TYR A 611 -35.30 20.48 -5.57
C TYR A 611 -34.16 20.65 -6.59
N VAL A 612 -33.53 19.57 -7.04
CA VAL A 612 -32.36 19.64 -7.93
C VAL A 612 -32.73 20.25 -9.28
N ASN A 613 -33.87 19.89 -9.86
CA ASN A 613 -34.31 20.45 -11.15
C ASN A 613 -34.70 21.94 -11.06
N GLY A 614 -34.93 22.47 -9.85
CA GLY A 614 -35.21 23.88 -9.61
C GLY A 614 -33.98 24.74 -9.31
N HIS A 615 -32.78 24.15 -9.25
CA HIS A 615 -31.55 24.85 -8.90
C HIS A 615 -30.46 24.59 -9.96
N ASP A 616 -29.92 25.67 -10.52
CA ASP A 616 -28.84 25.58 -11.50
C ASP A 616 -27.51 25.14 -10.86
N GLY A 617 -26.69 24.45 -11.65
CA GLY A 617 -25.32 24.08 -11.24
C GLY A 617 -25.22 22.85 -10.33
N ILE A 618 -26.34 22.19 -10.04
CA ILE A 618 -26.38 20.93 -9.31
C ILE A 618 -27.08 19.83 -10.12
N GLU A 619 -26.54 18.61 -10.05
CA GLU A 619 -27.14 17.42 -10.65
C GLU A 619 -27.12 16.29 -9.63
N CYS A 620 -28.04 15.32 -9.74
CA CYS A 620 -28.08 14.19 -8.82
C CYS A 620 -28.37 12.85 -9.49
N LEU A 621 -27.87 11.78 -8.85
CA LEU A 621 -28.26 10.41 -9.08
C LEU A 621 -28.77 9.82 -7.78
N LEU A 622 -30.01 9.33 -7.81
CA LEU A 622 -30.71 8.75 -6.67
C LEU A 622 -30.86 7.25 -6.88
N VAL A 623 -30.47 6.47 -5.88
CA VAL A 623 -30.76 5.03 -5.82
C VAL A 623 -31.84 4.84 -4.76
N ARG A 624 -32.98 4.31 -5.15
CA ARG A 624 -34.11 4.02 -4.26
C ARG A 624 -33.87 2.74 -3.47
N ALA A 625 -34.57 2.58 -2.35
CA ALA A 625 -34.45 1.39 -1.49
C ALA A 625 -34.82 0.07 -2.20
N ASN A 626 -35.62 0.14 -3.28
CA ASN A 626 -35.97 -1.00 -4.14
C ASN A 626 -34.93 -1.28 -5.26
N GLY A 627 -33.83 -0.52 -5.32
CA GLY A 627 -32.78 -0.62 -6.34
C GLY A 627 -33.09 0.11 -7.65
N GLU A 628 -34.21 0.83 -7.74
CA GLU A 628 -34.50 1.71 -8.87
C GLU A 628 -33.54 2.91 -8.88
N VAL A 629 -33.09 3.32 -10.06
CA VAL A 629 -32.12 4.39 -10.25
C VAL A 629 -32.75 5.51 -11.04
N THR A 630 -32.67 6.74 -10.52
CA THR A 630 -33.22 7.95 -11.15
C THR A 630 -32.19 9.05 -11.11
N GLN A 631 -32.20 9.96 -12.08
CA GLN A 631 -31.33 11.14 -12.10
C GLN A 631 -32.12 12.42 -12.37
N SER A 632 -31.52 13.57 -12.08
CA SER A 632 -32.04 14.89 -12.45
C SER A 632 -32.17 15.06 -13.97
N ALA A 633 -32.98 16.05 -14.37
CA ALA A 633 -33.36 16.29 -15.76
C ALA A 633 -32.17 16.65 -16.67
N GLY A 634 -31.10 17.24 -16.12
CA GLY A 634 -29.91 17.58 -16.90
C GLY A 634 -29.08 16.37 -17.34
N GLY A 635 -29.33 15.18 -16.78
CA GLY A 635 -28.85 13.92 -17.36
C GLY A 635 -27.33 13.71 -17.29
N ALA A 636 -26.66 14.23 -16.26
CA ALA A 636 -25.20 14.18 -16.13
C ALA A 636 -24.61 12.77 -15.90
N PHE A 637 -25.43 11.74 -15.67
CA PHE A 637 -24.98 10.40 -15.33
C PHE A 637 -25.24 9.38 -16.45
N SER A 638 -24.17 8.69 -16.84
CA SER A 638 -24.23 7.50 -17.70
C SER A 638 -24.56 6.26 -16.87
N ILE A 639 -25.84 5.89 -16.78
CA ILE A 639 -26.33 4.74 -16.00
C ILE A 639 -26.09 3.44 -16.77
N ARG A 640 -25.56 2.42 -16.09
CA ARG A 640 -25.23 1.13 -16.71
C ARG A 640 -26.48 0.23 -16.79
N GLY A 641 -27.08 0.14 -17.98
CA GLY A 641 -28.04 -0.91 -18.38
C GLY A 641 -29.24 -1.11 -17.44
N SER A 642 -30.33 -0.38 -17.67
CA SER A 642 -31.64 -0.65 -17.07
C SER A 642 -32.21 -1.98 -17.61
N SER A 643 -31.85 -3.10 -17.01
CA SER A 643 -32.58 -4.36 -17.17
C SER A 643 -32.78 -5.05 -15.82
N ARG A 644 -33.41 -4.35 -14.88
CA ARG A 644 -34.24 -5.03 -13.88
C ARG A 644 -35.68 -4.75 -14.27
N SER A 645 -36.26 -5.69 -15.03
CA SER A 645 -37.71 -5.81 -15.20
C SER A 645 -38.37 -5.69 -13.82
N PRO A 646 -39.47 -4.94 -13.67
CA PRO A 646 -40.29 -5.06 -12.47
C PRO A 646 -40.66 -6.54 -12.34
N SER A 647 -40.49 -7.11 -11.15
CA SER A 647 -40.93 -8.45 -10.84
C SER A 647 -42.41 -8.54 -11.17
N ARG A 648 -42.74 -9.25 -12.25
CA ARG A 648 -44.12 -9.63 -12.54
C ARG A 648 -44.61 -10.44 -11.35
N ASN A 649 -45.54 -9.85 -10.60
CA ASN A 649 -46.53 -10.58 -9.83
C ASN A 649 -47.08 -11.71 -10.70
N ARG A 650 -47.02 -12.94 -10.19
CA ARG A 650 -47.97 -14.00 -10.53
C ARG A 650 -48.26 -14.80 -9.25
N PRO A 651 -49.51 -15.30 -9.16
CA PRO A 651 -50.35 -15.27 -7.96
C PRO A 651 -49.94 -16.20 -6.83
#